data_AF-A0A8J6XI51-F1
#
_entry.id   AF-A0A8J6XI51-F1
#
_cell.length_a   1.000
_cell.length_b   1.000
_cell.length_c   1.000
_cell.angle_alpha   90.00
_cell.angle_beta   90.00
_cell.angle_gamma   90.00
#
_symmetry.space_group_name_H-M   'P 1'
#
loop_
_entity.id
_entity.type
_entity.pdbx_description
1 polymer ?
#
loop_
_entity_poly.entity_id
_entity_poly.type
_entity_poly.pdbx_seq_one_letter_code
_entity_poly.pdbx_strand_id
1 'polypeptide(L)'
;MNIGSVQICILLSALVADVVSTQKSALIAVLANMPDIMAIAPSFNSPRLMRELTLAKQNEITDASLQLDFEQNQVIYQGQTIGRIQILYKYPLPGELQARLAIESAIDRFLEYLQKQYQIVVLDESDRHVKVFIPNQQIQNFTEWEEFLKKVAFSAYGYTKHQLPGLVQTFIVMLNAITLSGRGFSTLDVPILTQEQSNVLAAWYYAVIRDVRKRQVVRQQQINDLEKDLANLDLNEKERKSKAKDLQDKQAMQAKEAQKYVEYFHKSFGKNLEEQNTVWQELKQLESKLAKQNLTKSDQRKLQKQQEKLREKLVFSQESIQQKQDLFNESKGDPFEFVQLDEQNNPENFKDIRALAKNFTKMATDQINSTRGDIFTQCITEMYRLLETKPSDPLPQPLLTEQPVLPEVRSPGDDSKEFCYSCGVALDPKTARWQVLRFMFEKPSQRRQSASSEGRPHICASCSALAFASPLKVTDESVILRLEPADSSTVSELKIKDYIRMLTNKQMHLSAGRYLILTSDRTNKGELASQKLGQVQYAIAKAASLFPVEVLADFLFSLITQGSQPIHIQSRHLIFIKGLMDSYNQSIINAGKEINMTLGDAVRYVQQDLPYLADYTLTKVAQFSDEFKLEQVRERYWRAIQKDLDAKGVSMGSDNQLSKRARLYRDVAALTGLTYAFAQSLESTAKKAMKQEDVEREVSKLIEKVDDAVAFCYYATLGDETKKSVQARLYQHPDNYFIYEQVKKLMETLSISNRQEQDEAGKIYLTLYADDVLRAYTYFAEGNYIQPKDWNELTYQLKLSLYTRFPELVRKLKSTSEK
;
A
#
# COMPACT_ATOMS: atom_id res chain seq x y z
N MET A 1 -1.10 9.71 -35.89
CA MET A 1 -0.36 8.42 -35.89
C MET A 1 0.13 8.20 -34.47
N ASN A 2 -0.24 7.08 -33.83
CA ASN A 2 0.19 6.75 -32.47
C ASN A 2 1.67 6.32 -32.52
N ILE A 3 2.57 7.24 -32.19
CA ILE A 3 3.98 6.93 -31.93
C ILE A 3 4.02 6.17 -30.60
N GLY A 4 4.76 5.06 -30.57
CA GLY A 4 4.82 4.21 -29.39
C GLY A 4 5.51 4.92 -28.23
N SER A 5 4.92 4.89 -27.03
CA SER A 5 5.50 5.46 -25.79
C SER A 5 6.95 5.03 -25.53
N VAL A 6 7.32 3.82 -25.95
CA VAL A 6 8.70 3.28 -25.94
C VAL A 6 9.68 4.14 -26.75
N GLN A 7 9.30 4.59 -27.95
CA GLN A 7 10.17 5.40 -28.82
C GLN A 7 10.47 6.76 -28.18
N ILE A 8 9.46 7.36 -27.57
CA ILE A 8 9.58 8.60 -26.81
C ILE A 8 10.58 8.46 -25.65
N CYS A 9 10.48 7.38 -24.86
CA CYS A 9 11.40 7.14 -23.75
C CYS A 9 12.86 6.99 -24.22
N ILE A 10 13.09 6.29 -25.33
CA ILE A 10 14.42 6.13 -25.92
C ILE A 10 14.98 7.49 -26.37
N LEU A 11 14.19 8.30 -27.08
CA LEU A 11 14.62 9.61 -27.58
C LEU A 11 14.91 10.59 -26.43
N LEU A 12 14.07 10.62 -25.38
CA LEU A 12 14.33 11.43 -24.19
C LEU A 12 15.60 10.98 -23.46
N SER A 13 15.79 9.67 -23.25
CA SER A 13 17.02 9.11 -22.69
C SER A 13 18.26 9.56 -23.47
N ALA A 14 18.22 9.42 -24.80
CA ALA A 14 19.31 9.81 -25.68
C ALA A 14 19.61 11.33 -25.65
N LEU A 15 18.56 12.16 -25.54
CA LEU A 15 18.70 13.61 -25.39
C LEU A 15 19.36 14.00 -24.05
N VAL A 16 18.95 13.39 -22.94
CA VAL A 16 19.56 13.64 -21.62
C VAL A 16 20.99 13.15 -21.58
N ALA A 17 21.26 12.01 -22.21
CA ALA A 17 22.58 11.42 -22.35
C ALA A 17 23.54 12.21 -23.27
N ASP A 18 23.04 13.23 -23.96
CA ASP A 18 23.75 14.06 -24.95
C ASP A 18 24.38 13.24 -26.09
N VAL A 19 23.76 12.12 -26.45
CA VAL A 19 24.21 11.25 -27.54
C VAL A 19 23.54 11.59 -28.88
N VAL A 20 22.49 12.41 -28.88
CA VAL A 20 21.87 12.92 -30.11
C VAL A 20 22.60 14.17 -30.58
N SER A 21 23.34 14.07 -31.68
CA SER A 21 24.12 15.18 -32.25
C SER A 21 23.43 15.87 -33.43
N THR A 22 22.67 15.11 -34.22
CA THR A 22 21.92 15.58 -35.39
C THR A 22 20.50 16.02 -35.01
N GLN A 23 20.06 17.17 -35.54
CA GLN A 23 18.70 17.70 -35.41
C GLN A 23 18.16 17.80 -33.96
N LYS A 24 19.04 17.89 -32.97
CA LYS A 24 18.67 17.93 -31.53
C LYS A 24 17.61 18.99 -31.22
N SER A 25 17.76 20.21 -31.73
CA SER A 25 16.81 21.31 -31.52
C SER A 25 15.43 21.01 -32.13
N ALA A 26 15.39 20.44 -33.33
CA ALA A 26 14.16 20.06 -34.02
C ALA A 26 13.46 18.90 -33.30
N LEU A 27 14.21 17.89 -32.83
CA LEU A 27 13.68 16.79 -32.01
C LEU A 27 13.06 17.31 -30.70
N ILE A 28 13.73 18.23 -30.00
CA ILE A 28 13.21 18.86 -28.77
C ILE A 28 11.90 19.61 -29.05
N ALA A 29 11.82 20.37 -30.16
CA ALA A 29 10.61 21.11 -30.53
C ALA A 29 9.42 20.18 -30.83
N VAL A 30 9.64 19.07 -31.55
CA VAL A 30 8.59 18.07 -31.80
C VAL A 30 8.12 17.43 -30.49
N LEU A 31 9.04 16.99 -29.64
CA LEU A 31 8.68 16.38 -28.35
C LEU A 31 7.96 17.39 -27.43
N ALA A 32 8.36 18.66 -27.40
CA ALA A 32 7.71 19.69 -26.58
C ALA A 32 6.22 19.91 -26.91
N ASN A 33 5.81 19.62 -28.14
CA ASN A 33 4.43 19.74 -28.61
C ASN A 33 3.56 18.50 -28.34
N MET A 34 4.14 17.41 -27.81
CA MET A 34 3.38 16.21 -27.45
C MET A 34 2.79 16.30 -26.04
N PRO A 35 1.54 15.87 -25.83
CA PRO A 35 0.84 16.02 -24.55
C PRO A 35 1.48 15.22 -23.41
N ASP A 36 2.02 14.04 -23.69
CA ASP A 36 2.54 13.12 -22.67
C ASP A 36 4.01 13.38 -22.26
N ILE A 37 4.74 14.22 -23.01
CA ILE A 37 6.19 14.41 -22.79
C ILE A 37 6.47 15.08 -21.45
N MET A 38 5.62 16.02 -21.04
CA MET A 38 5.78 16.70 -19.75
C MET A 38 5.47 15.77 -18.56
N ALA A 39 4.81 14.63 -18.78
CA ALA A 39 4.64 13.59 -17.77
C ALA A 39 5.84 12.63 -17.72
N ILE A 40 6.49 12.34 -18.85
CA ILE A 40 7.61 11.39 -18.94
C ILE A 40 8.95 12.04 -18.57
N ALA A 41 9.24 13.23 -19.11
CA ALA A 41 10.53 13.90 -18.98
C ALA A 41 11.02 14.13 -17.53
N PRO A 42 10.15 14.44 -16.53
CA PRO A 42 10.58 14.58 -15.15
C PRO A 42 11.24 13.34 -14.55
N SER A 43 10.89 12.13 -15.04
CA SER A 43 11.43 10.86 -14.52
C SER A 43 12.95 10.72 -14.70
N PHE A 44 13.55 11.44 -15.66
CA PHE A 44 14.98 11.48 -15.92
C PHE A 44 15.76 12.40 -14.99
N ASN A 45 15.07 13.19 -14.15
CA ASN A 45 15.68 14.14 -13.22
C ASN A 45 16.71 15.08 -13.88
N SER A 46 16.39 15.59 -15.08
CA SER A 46 17.23 16.51 -15.85
C SER A 46 16.59 17.91 -15.95
N PRO A 47 16.98 18.87 -15.10
CA PRO A 47 16.50 20.25 -15.19
C PRO A 47 16.81 20.91 -16.53
N ARG A 48 17.93 20.53 -17.16
CA ARG A 48 18.33 20.99 -18.50
C ARG A 48 17.28 20.61 -19.54
N LEU A 49 16.93 19.31 -19.63
CA LEU A 49 15.95 18.83 -20.59
C LEU A 49 14.57 19.48 -20.35
N MET A 50 14.14 19.57 -19.09
CA MET A 50 12.86 20.22 -18.75
C MET A 50 12.80 21.67 -19.22
N ARG A 51 13.90 22.42 -19.05
CA ARG A 51 14.01 23.79 -19.54
C ARG A 51 13.99 23.86 -21.06
N GLU A 52 14.75 23.01 -21.74
CA GLU A 52 14.80 22.94 -23.21
C GLU A 52 13.40 22.64 -23.80
N LEU A 53 12.68 21.65 -23.26
CA LEU A 53 11.31 21.32 -23.68
C LEU A 53 10.32 22.47 -23.43
N THR A 54 10.40 23.11 -22.26
CA THR A 54 9.47 24.20 -21.91
C THR A 54 9.66 25.42 -22.81
N LEU A 55 10.91 25.76 -23.15
CA LEU A 55 11.23 26.87 -24.04
C LEU A 55 10.85 26.57 -25.50
N ALA A 56 11.02 25.32 -25.94
CA ALA A 56 10.70 24.93 -27.31
C ALA A 56 9.18 24.90 -27.61
N LYS A 57 8.33 24.71 -26.59
CA LYS A 57 6.86 24.76 -26.73
C LYS A 57 6.34 26.10 -27.29
N GLN A 58 7.14 27.16 -27.23
CA GLN A 58 6.76 28.51 -27.65
C GLN A 58 7.10 28.83 -29.11
N ASN A 59 7.86 27.98 -29.83
CA ASN A 59 8.35 28.27 -31.18
C ASN A 59 8.12 27.12 -32.18
N GLU A 60 7.68 27.49 -33.39
CA GLU A 60 7.61 26.77 -34.69
C GLU A 60 7.22 25.28 -34.74
N ILE A 61 6.23 24.97 -35.60
CA ILE A 61 5.92 23.61 -36.06
C ILE A 61 7.13 23.12 -36.87
N THR A 62 7.89 22.19 -36.31
CA THR A 62 9.06 21.57 -36.96
C THR A 62 8.72 20.13 -37.33
N ASP A 63 9.02 19.71 -38.57
CA ASP A 63 8.80 18.33 -39.05
C ASP A 63 10.05 17.45 -38.81
N ALA A 64 10.42 17.22 -37.55
CA ALA A 64 11.44 16.21 -37.23
C ALA A 64 10.80 14.82 -37.14
N SER A 65 11.37 13.82 -37.83
CA SER A 65 10.92 12.44 -37.70
C SER A 65 11.29 11.89 -36.32
N LEU A 66 10.37 11.11 -35.74
CA LEU A 66 10.53 10.38 -34.48
C LEU A 66 10.75 8.88 -34.69
N GLN A 67 10.96 8.46 -35.95
CA GLN A 67 11.23 7.06 -36.25
C GLN A 67 12.60 6.64 -35.74
N LEU A 68 12.64 5.43 -35.20
CA LEU A 68 13.83 4.74 -34.73
C LEU A 68 14.03 3.49 -35.58
N ASP A 69 15.26 3.28 -36.02
CA ASP A 69 15.67 2.06 -36.71
C ASP A 69 16.34 1.12 -35.71
N PHE A 70 16.07 -0.18 -35.84
CA PHE A 70 16.60 -1.22 -34.96
C PHE A 70 17.43 -2.19 -35.79
N GLU A 71 18.75 -2.18 -35.59
CA GLU A 71 19.68 -3.10 -36.23
C GLU A 71 20.31 -4.00 -35.18
N GLN A 72 19.94 -5.28 -35.19
CA GLN A 72 20.30 -6.25 -34.14
C GLN A 72 19.86 -5.77 -32.74
N ASN A 73 20.81 -5.29 -31.93
CA ASN A 73 20.56 -4.70 -30.61
C ASN A 73 20.83 -3.20 -30.60
N GLN A 74 21.28 -2.59 -31.70
CA GLN A 74 21.54 -1.16 -31.78
C GLN A 74 20.26 -0.38 -32.10
N VAL A 75 20.17 0.82 -31.54
CA VAL A 75 19.10 1.76 -31.85
C VAL A 75 19.72 2.95 -32.58
N ILE A 76 19.16 3.24 -33.76
CA ILE A 76 19.65 4.26 -34.67
C ILE A 76 18.57 5.33 -34.81
N TYR A 77 18.97 6.59 -34.71
CA TYR A 77 18.14 7.75 -34.97
C TYR A 77 18.81 8.62 -36.03
N GLN A 78 18.13 8.86 -37.15
CA GLN A 78 18.65 9.69 -38.25
C GLN A 78 20.06 9.28 -38.72
N GLY A 79 20.29 7.96 -38.87
CA GLY A 79 21.59 7.41 -39.26
C GLY A 79 22.68 7.43 -38.19
N GLN A 80 22.39 7.92 -36.97
CA GLN A 80 23.30 7.92 -35.84
C GLN A 80 22.93 6.82 -34.84
N THR A 81 23.87 5.94 -34.47
CA THR A 81 23.67 4.99 -33.36
C THR A 81 23.61 5.75 -32.03
N ILE A 82 22.44 5.79 -31.41
CA ILE A 82 22.18 6.48 -30.15
C ILE A 82 22.31 5.57 -28.92
N GLY A 83 22.31 4.24 -29.12
CA GLY A 83 22.49 3.29 -28.02
C GLY A 83 22.19 1.85 -28.42
N ARG A 84 21.92 1.02 -27.41
CA ARG A 84 21.58 -0.40 -27.59
C ARG A 84 20.47 -0.87 -26.64
N ILE A 85 19.78 -1.92 -27.04
CA ILE A 85 18.81 -2.65 -26.21
C ILE A 85 19.51 -3.85 -25.58
N GLN A 86 19.27 -4.06 -24.29
CA GLN A 86 19.79 -5.19 -23.53
C GLN A 86 18.65 -5.85 -22.73
N ILE A 87 18.67 -7.18 -22.64
CA ILE A 87 17.79 -7.94 -21.75
C ILE A 87 18.57 -8.27 -20.47
N LEU A 88 17.95 -8.01 -19.33
CA LEU A 88 18.45 -8.36 -18.00
C LEU A 88 17.52 -9.37 -17.35
N TYR A 89 18.07 -10.51 -16.96
CA TYR A 89 17.34 -11.57 -16.28
C TYR A 89 17.25 -11.28 -14.79
N LYS A 90 16.04 -11.41 -14.25
CA LYS A 90 15.75 -11.27 -12.83
C LYS A 90 16.16 -12.54 -12.09
N TYR A 91 16.67 -12.35 -10.88
CA TYR A 91 16.83 -13.45 -9.94
C TYR A 91 15.45 -14.10 -9.65
N PRO A 92 15.34 -15.44 -9.55
CA PRO A 92 14.09 -16.12 -9.24
C PRO A 92 13.41 -15.55 -7.98
N LEU A 93 12.18 -15.06 -8.14
CA LEU A 93 11.44 -14.45 -7.03
C LEU A 93 11.09 -15.51 -5.97
N PRO A 94 11.27 -15.20 -4.67
CA PRO A 94 10.95 -16.13 -3.60
C PRO A 94 9.44 -16.38 -3.47
N GLY A 95 9.10 -17.55 -2.93
CA GLY A 95 7.72 -17.92 -2.59
C GLY A 95 7.18 -17.14 -1.39
N GLU A 96 8.06 -16.81 -0.45
CA GLU A 96 7.73 -16.02 0.74
C GLU A 96 7.47 -14.55 0.33
N LEU A 97 6.33 -14.01 0.78
CA LEU A 97 5.77 -12.73 0.30
C LEU A 97 6.64 -11.53 0.66
N GLN A 98 7.11 -11.44 1.89
CA GLN A 98 7.88 -10.31 2.36
C GLN A 98 9.26 -10.22 1.68
N ALA A 99 9.88 -11.35 1.41
CA ALA A 99 11.10 -11.42 0.63
C ALA A 99 10.88 -11.07 -0.84
N ARG A 100 9.75 -11.49 -1.41
CA ARG A 100 9.38 -11.13 -2.79
C ARG A 100 9.26 -9.62 -2.93
N LEU A 101 8.50 -9.00 -2.03
CA LEU A 101 8.33 -7.55 -2.00
C LEU A 101 9.66 -6.81 -1.77
N ALA A 102 10.55 -7.34 -0.93
CA ALA A 102 11.87 -6.77 -0.72
C ALA A 102 12.76 -6.83 -1.98
N ILE A 103 12.74 -7.96 -2.69
CA ILE A 103 13.50 -8.14 -3.94
C ILE A 103 12.93 -7.25 -5.05
N GLU A 104 11.62 -7.25 -5.26
CA GLU A 104 10.98 -6.39 -6.26
C GLU A 104 11.21 -4.91 -5.96
N SER A 105 11.07 -4.49 -4.68
CA SER A 105 11.39 -3.12 -4.27
C SER A 105 12.85 -2.74 -4.53
N ALA A 106 13.79 -3.66 -4.32
CA ALA A 106 15.20 -3.43 -4.60
C ALA A 106 15.49 -3.33 -6.10
N ILE A 107 14.86 -4.17 -6.92
CA ILE A 107 14.93 -4.10 -8.39
C ILE A 107 14.38 -2.76 -8.89
N ASP A 108 13.19 -2.35 -8.44
CA ASP A 108 12.56 -1.09 -8.85
C ASP A 108 13.44 0.13 -8.51
N ARG A 109 13.98 0.16 -7.29
CA ARG A 109 14.90 1.23 -6.85
C ARG A 109 16.21 1.23 -7.62
N PHE A 110 16.71 0.06 -7.99
CA PHE A 110 17.93 -0.05 -8.80
C PHE A 110 17.69 0.41 -10.23
N LEU A 111 16.57 0.04 -10.85
CA LEU A 111 16.18 0.53 -12.18
C LEU A 111 15.98 2.05 -12.17
N GLU A 112 15.38 2.62 -11.13
CA GLU A 112 15.28 4.08 -10.96
C GLU A 112 16.67 4.74 -10.82
N TYR A 113 17.60 4.10 -10.10
CA TYR A 113 18.98 4.57 -10.00
C TYR A 113 19.67 4.55 -11.37
N LEU A 114 19.54 3.46 -12.13
CA LEU A 114 20.09 3.35 -13.49
C LEU A 114 19.50 4.43 -14.43
N GLN A 115 18.20 4.70 -14.32
CA GLN A 115 17.54 5.74 -15.10
C GLN A 115 18.05 7.14 -14.74
N LYS A 116 18.10 7.50 -13.46
CA LYS A 116 18.46 8.87 -13.07
C LYS A 116 19.94 9.17 -13.16
N GLN A 117 20.80 8.17 -12.99
CA GLN A 117 22.26 8.34 -13.02
C GLN A 117 22.84 8.11 -14.41
N TYR A 118 22.43 7.03 -15.08
CA TYR A 118 23.01 6.57 -16.35
C TYR A 118 22.06 6.71 -17.54
N GLN A 119 20.87 7.27 -17.33
CA GLN A 119 19.85 7.45 -18.37
C GLN A 119 19.38 6.14 -19.03
N ILE A 120 19.59 5.00 -18.37
CA ILE A 120 19.10 3.69 -18.84
C ILE A 120 17.61 3.60 -18.57
N VAL A 121 16.80 3.33 -19.58
CA VAL A 121 15.33 3.26 -19.43
C VAL A 121 14.80 1.86 -19.61
N VAL A 122 13.81 1.51 -18.80
CA VAL A 122 13.03 0.28 -18.95
C VAL A 122 12.08 0.45 -20.14
N LEU A 123 12.12 -0.50 -21.07
CA LEU A 123 11.24 -0.55 -22.24
C LEU A 123 10.09 -1.54 -22.02
N ASP A 124 10.36 -2.63 -21.32
CA ASP A 124 9.40 -3.69 -21.01
C ASP A 124 9.87 -4.47 -19.77
N GLU A 125 8.93 -5.00 -19.00
CA GLU A 125 9.20 -5.74 -17.77
C GLU A 125 8.25 -6.93 -17.62
N SER A 126 8.82 -8.12 -17.48
CA SER A 126 8.10 -9.34 -17.12
C SER A 126 8.49 -9.83 -15.73
N ASP A 127 7.87 -10.92 -15.26
CA ASP A 127 8.26 -11.56 -14.00
C ASP A 127 9.69 -12.16 -14.02
N ARG A 128 10.28 -12.36 -15.21
CA ARG A 128 11.59 -13.04 -15.36
C ARG A 128 12.70 -12.16 -15.92
N HIS A 129 12.37 -11.10 -16.64
CA HIS A 129 13.37 -10.26 -17.28
C HIS A 129 12.88 -8.82 -17.42
N VAL A 130 13.83 -7.91 -17.60
CA VAL A 130 13.63 -6.50 -17.91
C VAL A 130 14.35 -6.20 -19.21
N LYS A 131 13.67 -5.55 -20.15
CA LYS A 131 14.27 -5.05 -21.39
C LYS A 131 14.60 -3.57 -21.20
N VAL A 132 15.85 -3.20 -21.38
CA VAL A 132 16.34 -1.83 -21.16
C VAL A 132 16.98 -1.25 -22.41
N PHE A 133 16.88 0.07 -22.58
CA PHE A 133 17.70 0.84 -23.51
C PHE A 133 18.86 1.49 -22.76
N ILE A 134 20.07 1.29 -23.29
CA ILE A 134 21.32 1.84 -22.79
C ILE A 134 21.81 2.87 -23.82
N PRO A 135 21.87 4.17 -23.48
CA PRO A 135 22.42 5.17 -24.39
C PRO A 135 23.92 4.90 -24.62
N ASN A 136 24.46 5.36 -25.75
CA ASN A 136 25.85 5.12 -26.15
C ASN A 136 26.86 5.92 -25.30
N GLN A 137 26.96 5.57 -24.02
CA GLN A 137 27.88 6.11 -23.01
C GLN A 137 28.85 5.01 -22.56
N GLN A 138 30.01 5.39 -22.00
CA GLN A 138 30.93 4.42 -21.39
C GLN A 138 30.34 3.86 -20.10
N ILE A 139 29.66 2.71 -20.19
CA ILE A 139 29.25 1.90 -19.05
C ILE A 139 30.03 0.59 -19.14
N GLN A 140 30.91 0.33 -18.16
CA GLN A 140 31.87 -0.77 -18.26
C GLN A 140 31.27 -2.14 -17.92
N ASN A 141 30.19 -2.22 -17.14
CA ASN A 141 29.36 -3.42 -16.90
C ASN A 141 28.23 -3.06 -15.90
N PHE A 142 27.29 -3.95 -15.56
CA PHE A 142 26.32 -3.76 -14.44
C PHE A 142 26.96 -3.79 -13.03
N THR A 143 28.23 -3.40 -12.91
CA THR A 143 29.00 -3.29 -11.65
C THR A 143 28.45 -2.22 -10.69
N GLU A 144 27.52 -1.39 -11.13
CA GLU A 144 26.90 -0.30 -10.36
C GLU A 144 25.96 -0.80 -9.27
N TRP A 145 25.62 -2.10 -9.25
CA TRP A 145 24.83 -2.69 -8.17
C TRP A 145 25.44 -2.47 -6.78
N GLU A 146 26.76 -2.66 -6.63
CA GLU A 146 27.43 -2.43 -5.35
C GLU A 146 27.41 -0.95 -4.96
N GLU A 147 27.58 -0.06 -5.92
CA GLU A 147 27.54 1.38 -5.69
C GLU A 147 26.13 1.83 -5.27
N PHE A 148 25.09 1.31 -5.93
CA PHE A 148 23.71 1.50 -5.53
C PHE A 148 23.46 1.04 -4.09
N LEU A 149 23.94 -0.15 -3.72
CA LEU A 149 23.78 -0.66 -2.36
C LEU A 149 24.45 0.27 -1.33
N LYS A 150 25.71 0.67 -1.59
CA LYS A 150 26.51 1.48 -0.66
C LYS A 150 26.04 2.94 -0.58
N LYS A 151 25.77 3.58 -1.72
CA LYS A 151 25.47 5.03 -1.82
C LYS A 151 23.98 5.37 -1.81
N VAL A 152 23.10 4.37 -1.99
CA VAL A 152 21.65 4.58 -2.03
C VAL A 152 20.96 3.69 -1.01
N ALA A 153 20.89 2.38 -1.23
CA ALA A 153 19.97 1.50 -0.50
C ALA A 153 20.28 1.39 1.00
N PHE A 154 21.58 1.35 1.36
CA PHE A 154 22.09 1.26 2.73
C PHE A 154 22.81 2.53 3.18
N SER A 155 22.53 3.66 2.55
CA SER A 155 22.96 4.98 3.02
C SER A 155 21.86 5.63 3.86
N ALA A 156 22.22 6.58 4.72
CA ALA A 156 21.25 7.27 5.56
C ALA A 156 20.27 8.10 4.72
N TYR A 157 20.78 8.94 3.81
CA TYR A 157 19.98 9.91 3.06
C TYR A 157 19.78 9.57 1.58
N GLY A 158 20.43 8.52 1.07
CA GLY A 158 20.38 8.18 -0.35
C GLY A 158 21.23 9.12 -1.20
N TYR A 159 20.99 9.09 -2.51
CA TYR A 159 21.68 9.98 -3.44
C TYR A 159 20.85 11.24 -3.67
N THR A 160 21.06 12.24 -2.81
CA THR A 160 20.26 13.48 -2.74
C THR A 160 20.20 14.25 -4.06
N LYS A 161 21.31 14.31 -4.80
CA LYS A 161 21.39 14.95 -6.13
C LYS A 161 20.36 14.36 -7.11
N HIS A 162 20.10 13.07 -7.03
CA HIS A 162 19.16 12.35 -7.89
C HIS A 162 17.82 12.03 -7.20
N GLN A 163 17.58 12.60 -6.01
CA GLN A 163 16.38 12.34 -5.20
C GLN A 163 16.10 10.85 -5.02
N LEU A 164 17.15 10.04 -4.86
CA LEU A 164 17.03 8.60 -4.65
C LEU A 164 16.97 8.31 -3.14
N PRO A 165 15.93 7.62 -2.63
CA PRO A 165 15.69 7.49 -1.20
C PRO A 165 16.65 6.52 -0.50
N GLY A 166 17.17 6.94 0.65
CA GLY A 166 17.97 6.12 1.57
C GLY A 166 17.14 5.56 2.73
N LEU A 167 17.82 5.16 3.80
CA LEU A 167 17.20 4.55 4.99
C LEU A 167 16.31 5.51 5.78
N VAL A 168 16.56 6.82 5.76
CA VAL A 168 15.69 7.82 6.38
C VAL A 168 14.31 7.81 5.71
N GLN A 169 14.25 7.79 4.38
CA GLN A 169 12.98 7.81 3.62
C GLN A 169 12.33 6.43 3.49
N THR A 170 13.03 5.35 3.83
CA THR A 170 12.51 3.98 3.74
C THR A 170 12.31 3.38 5.12
N PHE A 171 13.39 2.95 5.77
CA PHE A 171 13.38 2.27 7.07
C PHE A 171 12.78 3.13 8.19
N ILE A 172 13.20 4.39 8.35
CA ILE A 172 12.72 5.25 9.46
C ILE A 172 11.25 5.63 9.24
N VAL A 173 10.88 6.05 8.02
CA VAL A 173 9.48 6.35 7.67
C VAL A 173 8.59 5.13 7.92
N MET A 174 9.04 3.94 7.55
CA MET A 174 8.31 2.70 7.83
C MET A 174 8.10 2.48 9.34
N LEU A 175 9.16 2.58 10.16
CA LEU A 175 9.04 2.39 11.61
C LEU A 175 8.13 3.45 12.27
N ASN A 176 8.04 4.64 11.69
CA ASN A 176 7.15 5.71 12.15
C ASN A 176 5.69 5.51 11.74
N ALA A 177 5.41 4.68 10.74
CA ALA A 177 4.09 4.53 10.14
C ALA A 177 3.33 3.28 10.60
N ILE A 178 4.04 2.19 10.95
CA ILE A 178 3.40 0.90 11.26
C ILE A 178 3.91 0.26 12.55
N THR A 179 3.05 -0.53 13.21
CA THR A 179 3.43 -1.38 14.35
C THR A 179 3.72 -2.80 13.89
N LEU A 180 4.98 -3.24 13.99
CA LEU A 180 5.41 -4.59 13.59
C LEU A 180 5.14 -5.65 14.68
N SER A 181 5.20 -5.22 15.95
CA SER A 181 4.94 -6.06 17.12
C SER A 181 4.25 -5.27 18.22
N GLY A 182 3.06 -5.71 18.66
CA GLY A 182 2.32 -5.04 19.73
C GLY A 182 3.02 -5.07 21.10
N ARG A 183 3.92 -6.05 21.35
CA ARG A 183 4.72 -6.14 22.59
C ARG A 183 6.14 -5.57 22.43
N GLY A 184 6.47 -5.05 21.24
CA GLY A 184 7.84 -4.74 20.82
C GLY A 184 8.72 -6.00 20.66
N PHE A 185 9.93 -5.83 20.16
CA PHE A 185 10.99 -6.83 20.06
C PHE A 185 12.30 -6.32 20.69
N SER A 186 13.35 -7.15 20.70
CA SER A 186 14.67 -6.76 21.21
C SER A 186 15.46 -5.93 20.19
N THR A 187 16.75 -5.69 20.41
CA THR A 187 17.64 -5.19 19.36
C THR A 187 17.66 -6.11 18.14
N LEU A 188 18.05 -5.57 17.00
CA LEU A 188 17.99 -6.26 15.71
C LEU A 188 19.31 -6.96 15.40
N ASP A 189 19.22 -8.26 15.17
CA ASP A 189 20.35 -9.07 14.70
C ASP A 189 20.29 -9.19 13.16
N VAL A 190 20.89 -8.23 12.48
CA VAL A 190 20.85 -8.08 11.00
C VAL A 190 22.24 -7.80 10.43
N PRO A 191 22.49 -8.15 9.15
CA PRO A 191 23.73 -7.82 8.48
C PRO A 191 23.97 -6.31 8.45
N ILE A 192 25.20 -5.90 8.81
CA ILE A 192 25.66 -4.52 8.76
C ILE A 192 26.63 -4.37 7.59
N LEU A 193 26.15 -3.75 6.53
CA LEU A 193 26.82 -3.64 5.23
C LEU A 193 27.63 -2.35 5.07
N THR A 194 27.17 -1.26 5.69
CA THR A 194 27.77 0.07 5.56
C THR A 194 27.82 0.79 6.91
N GLN A 195 28.73 1.76 7.03
CA GLN A 195 28.85 2.56 8.25
C GLN A 195 27.59 3.40 8.47
N GLU A 196 27.01 3.95 7.40
CA GLU A 196 25.78 4.74 7.49
C GLU A 196 24.58 3.90 7.96
N GLN A 197 24.44 2.64 7.53
CA GLN A 197 23.44 1.72 8.07
C GLN A 197 23.64 1.52 9.58
N SER A 198 24.90 1.35 10.00
CA SER A 198 25.28 1.23 11.41
C SER A 198 24.85 2.46 12.21
N ASN A 199 25.12 3.67 11.69
CA ASN A 199 24.73 4.93 12.31
C ASN A 199 23.20 5.07 12.41
N VAL A 200 22.43 4.63 11.40
CA VAL A 200 20.96 4.66 11.45
C VAL A 200 20.40 3.74 12.54
N LEU A 201 20.94 2.52 12.69
CA LEU A 201 20.55 1.60 13.75
C LEU A 201 20.96 2.10 15.14
N ALA A 202 22.19 2.61 15.28
CA ALA A 202 22.66 3.22 16.53
C ALA A 202 21.80 4.44 16.91
N ALA A 203 21.41 5.27 15.95
CA ALA A 203 20.51 6.40 16.16
C ALA A 203 19.11 5.99 16.64
N TRP A 204 18.61 4.83 16.19
CA TRP A 204 17.34 4.29 16.69
C TRP A 204 17.45 3.89 18.16
N TYR A 205 18.52 3.20 18.56
CA TYR A 205 18.76 2.83 19.95
C TYR A 205 19.00 4.07 20.83
N TYR A 206 19.73 5.06 20.33
CA TYR A 206 19.89 6.35 21.00
C TYR A 206 18.53 7.08 21.18
N ALA A 207 17.64 7.04 20.19
CA ALA A 207 16.30 7.58 20.29
C ALA A 207 15.45 6.86 21.36
N VAL A 208 15.59 5.53 21.50
CA VAL A 208 14.95 4.77 22.59
C VAL A 208 15.46 5.24 23.96
N ILE A 209 16.78 5.41 24.13
CA ILE A 209 17.38 5.89 25.38
C ILE A 209 16.83 7.28 25.74
N ARG A 210 16.82 8.19 24.76
CA ARG A 210 16.25 9.54 24.90
C ARG A 210 14.78 9.50 25.34
N ASP A 211 13.95 8.66 24.71
CA ASP A 211 12.52 8.59 25.00
C ASP A 211 12.22 7.99 26.38
N VAL A 212 13.01 6.99 26.81
CA VAL A 212 12.92 6.44 28.18
C VAL A 212 13.31 7.50 29.21
N ARG A 213 14.42 8.23 28.98
CA ARG A 213 14.82 9.35 29.85
C ARG A 213 13.74 10.41 29.92
N LYS A 214 13.18 10.81 28.77
CA LYS A 214 12.09 11.79 28.71
C LYS A 214 10.87 11.33 29.50
N ARG A 215 10.48 10.04 29.42
CA ARG A 215 9.38 9.48 30.21
C ARG A 215 9.63 9.62 31.72
N GLN A 216 10.84 9.33 32.19
CA GLN A 216 11.19 9.48 33.60
C GLN A 216 11.18 10.94 34.06
N VAL A 217 11.67 11.88 33.23
CA VAL A 217 11.62 13.32 33.52
C VAL A 217 10.18 13.83 33.60
N VAL A 218 9.33 13.45 32.65
CA VAL A 218 7.90 13.83 32.65
C VAL A 218 7.19 13.26 33.88
N ARG A 219 7.46 12.01 34.25
CA ARG A 219 6.89 11.42 35.48
C ARG A 219 7.37 12.16 36.73
N GLN A 220 8.64 12.57 36.79
CA GLN A 220 9.17 13.36 37.90
C GLN A 220 8.49 14.73 38.01
N GLN A 221 8.24 15.41 36.88
CA GLN A 221 7.48 16.66 36.87
C GLN A 221 6.07 16.47 37.43
N GLN A 222 5.37 15.41 37.02
CA GLN A 222 4.04 15.07 37.55
C GLN A 222 4.05 14.78 39.05
N ILE A 223 5.10 14.12 39.57
CA ILE A 223 5.29 13.89 41.01
C ILE A 223 5.43 15.24 41.73
N ASN A 224 6.29 16.12 41.23
CA ASN A 224 6.51 17.44 41.82
C ASN A 224 5.23 18.30 41.80
N ASP A 225 4.43 18.22 40.73
CA ASP A 225 3.17 18.96 40.61
C ASP A 225 2.10 18.40 41.58
N LEU A 226 2.02 17.09 41.75
CA LEU A 226 1.13 16.45 42.74
C LEU A 226 1.53 16.80 44.18
N GLU A 227 2.83 16.86 44.48
CA GLU A 227 3.34 17.31 45.78
C GLU A 227 2.93 18.76 46.08
N LYS A 228 3.03 19.65 45.10
CA LYS A 228 2.55 21.05 45.21
C LYS A 228 1.04 21.12 45.39
N ASP A 229 0.29 20.34 44.62
CA ASP A 229 -1.16 20.29 44.72
C ASP A 229 -1.62 19.84 46.10
N LEU A 230 -1.01 18.79 46.66
CA LEU A 230 -1.36 18.27 48.00
C LEU A 230 -1.05 19.26 49.13
N ALA A 231 -0.11 20.18 48.91
CA ALA A 231 0.18 21.28 49.81
C ALA A 231 -0.91 22.39 49.79
N ASN A 232 -1.81 22.41 48.80
CA ASN A 232 -2.94 23.32 48.77
C ASN A 232 -3.98 22.94 49.83
N LEU A 233 -4.37 23.92 50.67
CA LEU A 233 -5.31 23.75 51.78
C LEU A 233 -6.78 23.71 51.34
N ASP A 234 -7.09 24.17 50.12
CA ASP A 234 -8.47 24.26 49.60
C ASP A 234 -8.99 22.93 48.99
N LEU A 235 -8.20 21.85 49.02
CA LEU A 235 -8.60 20.55 48.51
C LEU A 235 -9.59 19.84 49.45
N ASN A 236 -10.68 19.30 48.88
CA ASN A 236 -11.58 18.45 49.64
C ASN A 236 -10.92 17.08 49.97
N GLU A 237 -11.44 16.40 51.00
CA GLU A 237 -10.83 15.17 51.53
C GLU A 237 -10.76 14.03 50.48
N LYS A 238 -11.74 13.97 49.56
CA LYS A 238 -11.80 12.97 48.50
C LYS A 238 -10.73 13.18 47.44
N GLU A 239 -10.54 14.43 47.00
CA GLU A 239 -9.50 14.82 46.05
C GLU A 239 -8.11 14.64 46.66
N ARG A 240 -7.94 15.00 47.93
CA ARG A 240 -6.67 14.81 48.66
C ARG A 240 -6.29 13.33 48.73
N LYS A 241 -7.22 12.44 49.08
CA LYS A 241 -6.99 10.97 49.08
C LYS A 241 -6.66 10.45 47.68
N SER A 242 -7.38 10.91 46.64
CA SER A 242 -7.13 10.50 45.25
C SER A 242 -5.74 10.94 44.76
N LYS A 243 -5.36 12.21 44.98
CA LYS A 243 -4.06 12.75 44.58
C LYS A 243 -2.90 12.13 45.37
N ALA A 244 -3.09 11.87 46.67
CA ALA A 244 -2.09 11.19 47.49
C ALA A 244 -1.83 9.76 47.00
N LYS A 245 -2.88 9.04 46.59
CA LYS A 245 -2.75 7.71 45.97
C LYS A 245 -2.00 7.79 44.63
N ASP A 246 -2.37 8.72 43.75
CA ASP A 246 -1.69 8.89 42.44
C ASP A 246 -0.21 9.27 42.62
N LEU A 247 0.11 10.11 43.62
CA LEU A 247 1.50 10.44 43.99
C LEU A 247 2.27 9.19 44.41
N GLN A 248 1.71 8.40 45.33
CA GLN A 248 2.34 7.17 45.82
C GLN A 248 2.57 6.17 44.67
N ASP A 249 1.57 5.98 43.80
CA ASP A 249 1.64 5.08 42.64
C ASP A 249 2.73 5.53 41.65
N LYS A 250 2.83 6.83 41.37
CA LYS A 250 3.87 7.39 40.48
C LYS A 250 5.27 7.32 41.09
N GLN A 251 5.44 7.64 42.37
CA GLN A 251 6.73 7.55 43.07
C GLN A 251 7.22 6.09 43.09
N ALA A 252 6.34 5.13 43.44
CA ALA A 252 6.67 3.71 43.42
C ALA A 252 7.04 3.22 42.01
N MET A 253 6.31 3.65 40.98
CA MET A 253 6.62 3.31 39.59
C MET A 253 7.96 3.89 39.13
N GLN A 254 8.26 5.14 39.48
CA GLN A 254 9.53 5.81 39.15
C GLN A 254 10.72 5.08 39.78
N ALA A 255 10.66 4.82 41.10
CA ALA A 255 11.73 4.14 41.82
C ALA A 255 11.97 2.72 41.28
N LYS A 256 10.89 1.95 41.08
CA LYS A 256 10.96 0.60 40.52
C LYS A 256 11.58 0.57 39.13
N GLU A 257 11.22 1.53 38.28
CA GLU A 257 11.74 1.61 36.93
C GLU A 257 13.21 2.05 36.88
N ALA A 258 13.61 3.04 37.69
CA ALA A 258 14.99 3.50 37.78
C ALA A 258 15.91 2.39 38.32
N GLN A 259 15.55 1.77 39.44
CA GLN A 259 16.31 0.66 40.03
C GLN A 259 16.50 -0.48 39.04
N LYS A 260 15.44 -0.87 38.33
CA LYS A 260 15.50 -1.89 37.28
C LYS A 260 16.54 -1.55 36.21
N TYR A 261 16.59 -0.32 35.70
CA TYR A 261 17.56 0.02 34.65
C TYR A 261 19.00 0.01 35.16
N VAL A 262 19.25 0.53 36.37
CA VAL A 262 20.57 0.51 37.01
C VAL A 262 21.05 -0.93 37.26
N GLU A 263 20.19 -1.80 37.82
CA GLU A 263 20.54 -3.19 38.12
C GLU A 263 20.90 -3.99 36.86
N TYR A 264 20.09 -3.88 35.80
CA TYR A 264 20.37 -4.58 34.54
C TYR A 264 21.59 -4.01 33.82
N PHE A 265 21.81 -2.70 33.87
CA PHE A 265 22.99 -2.07 33.30
C PHE A 265 24.26 -2.55 34.00
N HIS A 266 24.27 -2.57 35.33
CA HIS A 266 25.37 -3.15 36.11
C HIS A 266 25.62 -4.62 35.76
N LYS A 267 24.58 -5.44 35.84
CA LYS A 267 24.69 -6.89 35.69
C LYS A 267 25.11 -7.32 34.28
N SER A 268 24.67 -6.58 33.25
CA SER A 268 24.87 -6.99 31.86
C SER A 268 25.97 -6.20 31.17
N PHE A 269 25.93 -4.86 31.20
CA PHE A 269 26.92 -4.03 30.50
C PHE A 269 28.25 -4.00 31.24
N GLY A 270 28.22 -3.78 32.57
CA GLY A 270 29.43 -3.82 33.40
C GLY A 270 30.16 -5.17 33.31
N LYS A 271 29.42 -6.28 33.46
CA LYS A 271 29.97 -7.64 33.30
C LYS A 271 30.56 -7.88 31.90
N ASN A 272 29.92 -7.37 30.85
CA ASN A 272 30.44 -7.49 29.48
C ASN A 272 31.78 -6.74 29.33
N LEU A 273 31.92 -5.54 29.90
CA LEU A 273 33.18 -4.80 29.89
C LEU A 273 34.30 -5.54 30.63
N GLU A 274 33.99 -6.17 31.78
CA GLU A 274 34.93 -7.00 32.53
C GLU A 274 35.35 -8.24 31.71
N GLU A 275 34.39 -8.95 31.11
CA GLU A 275 34.63 -10.10 30.25
C GLU A 275 35.51 -9.73 29.04
N GLN A 276 35.24 -8.61 28.36
CA GLN A 276 36.08 -8.18 27.25
C GLN A 276 37.49 -7.74 27.69
N ASN A 277 37.63 -7.11 28.86
CA ASN A 277 38.93 -6.76 29.41
C ASN A 277 39.77 -8.02 29.72
N THR A 278 39.16 -9.03 30.34
CA THR A 278 39.84 -10.32 30.60
C THR A 278 40.26 -11.01 29.30
N VAL A 279 39.43 -11.02 28.25
CA VAL A 279 39.80 -11.54 26.93
C VAL A 279 41.00 -10.80 26.34
N TRP A 280 41.07 -9.47 26.47
CA TRP A 280 42.24 -8.69 26.03
C TRP A 280 43.51 -9.03 26.82
N GLN A 281 43.41 -9.25 28.14
CA GLN A 281 44.54 -9.69 28.96
C GLN A 281 45.03 -11.08 28.55
N GLU A 282 44.11 -12.01 28.28
CA GLU A 282 44.44 -13.35 27.77
C GLU A 282 45.12 -13.28 26.39
N LEU A 283 44.67 -12.39 25.50
CA LEU A 283 45.30 -12.17 24.20
C LEU A 283 46.73 -11.65 24.32
N LYS A 284 47.00 -10.71 25.22
CA LYS A 284 48.38 -10.25 25.50
C LYS A 284 49.27 -11.36 26.03
N GLN A 285 48.73 -12.21 26.90
CA GLN A 285 49.45 -13.39 27.39
C GLN A 285 49.72 -14.42 26.28
N LEU A 286 48.80 -14.57 25.32
CA LEU A 286 49.01 -15.43 24.16
C LEU A 286 50.02 -14.87 23.17
N GLU A 287 49.99 -13.56 22.91
CA GLU A 287 50.93 -12.87 22.02
C GLU A 287 52.36 -12.95 22.58
N SER A 288 52.53 -12.75 23.89
CA SER A 288 53.83 -12.95 24.56
C SER A 288 54.29 -14.41 24.59
N LYS A 289 53.37 -15.39 24.62
CA LYS A 289 53.71 -16.82 24.47
C LYS A 289 54.14 -17.14 23.03
N LEU A 290 53.42 -16.63 22.02
CA LEU A 290 53.72 -16.81 20.59
C LEU A 290 55.06 -16.17 20.19
N ALA A 291 55.49 -15.11 20.88
CA ALA A 291 56.79 -14.46 20.67
C ALA A 291 57.99 -15.27 21.18
N LYS A 292 57.79 -16.38 21.92
CA LYS A 292 58.89 -17.22 22.42
C LYS A 292 59.50 -18.07 21.31
N GLN A 293 60.83 -18.02 21.17
CA GLN A 293 61.58 -18.65 20.06
C GLN A 293 61.60 -20.20 20.06
N ASN A 294 61.12 -20.87 21.10
CA ASN A 294 61.19 -22.35 21.26
C ASN A 294 59.83 -23.07 21.15
N LEU A 295 58.92 -22.62 20.28
CA LEU A 295 57.63 -23.27 20.08
C LEU A 295 57.68 -24.29 18.91
N THR A 296 57.10 -25.47 19.12
CA THR A 296 56.91 -26.42 18.02
C THR A 296 55.87 -25.90 17.02
N LYS A 297 55.94 -26.31 15.75
CA LYS A 297 54.94 -25.94 14.72
C LYS A 297 53.50 -26.32 15.11
N SER A 298 53.33 -27.39 15.89
CA SER A 298 52.02 -27.82 16.41
C SER A 298 51.49 -26.87 17.48
N ASP A 299 52.33 -26.46 18.42
CA ASP A 299 51.96 -25.53 19.49
C ASP A 299 51.68 -24.12 18.95
N GLN A 300 52.44 -23.68 17.94
CA GLN A 300 52.16 -22.42 17.22
C GLN A 300 50.76 -22.46 16.59
N ARG A 301 50.41 -23.53 15.85
CA ARG A 301 49.06 -23.67 15.25
C ARG A 301 47.95 -23.71 16.30
N LYS A 302 48.18 -24.36 17.45
CA LYS A 302 47.21 -24.44 18.54
C LYS A 302 46.98 -23.06 19.18
N LEU A 303 48.05 -22.33 19.47
CA LEU A 303 48.00 -20.98 20.02
C LEU A 303 47.39 -19.97 19.04
N GLN A 304 47.70 -20.08 17.74
CA GLN A 304 47.08 -19.27 16.68
C GLN A 304 45.56 -19.51 16.59
N LYS A 305 45.11 -20.77 16.60
CA LYS A 305 43.67 -21.09 16.65
C LYS A 305 42.98 -20.56 17.90
N GLN A 306 43.68 -20.55 19.04
CA GLN A 306 43.15 -19.99 20.28
C GLN A 306 43.09 -18.46 20.23
N GLN A 307 44.09 -17.81 19.62
CA GLN A 307 44.11 -16.37 19.38
C GLN A 307 42.96 -15.95 18.45
N GLU A 308 42.73 -16.68 17.34
CA GLU A 308 41.60 -16.45 16.43
C GLU A 308 40.26 -16.54 17.18
N LYS A 309 40.04 -17.60 17.95
CA LYS A 309 38.81 -17.78 18.75
C LYS A 309 38.57 -16.67 19.78
N LEU A 310 39.63 -16.11 20.37
CA LEU A 310 39.49 -15.01 21.33
C LEU A 310 39.25 -13.68 20.61
N ARG A 311 39.89 -13.45 19.47
CA ARG A 311 39.63 -12.28 18.62
C ARG A 311 38.19 -12.24 18.13
N GLU A 312 37.59 -13.38 17.82
CA GLU A 312 36.17 -13.50 17.46
C GLU A 312 35.20 -13.07 18.58
N LYS A 313 35.63 -13.07 19.84
CA LYS A 313 34.79 -12.67 20.99
C LYS A 313 34.91 -11.19 21.35
N LEU A 314 35.91 -10.49 20.80
CA LEU A 314 36.14 -9.08 21.10
C LEU A 314 35.21 -8.19 20.29
N VAL A 315 34.60 -7.23 20.96
CA VAL A 315 33.70 -6.25 20.34
C VAL A 315 34.33 -4.86 20.36
N PHE A 316 34.93 -4.49 21.49
CA PHE A 316 35.52 -3.18 21.73
C PHE A 316 37.05 -3.23 21.70
N SER A 317 37.66 -2.12 21.29
CA SER A 317 39.11 -1.94 21.41
C SER A 317 39.50 -1.85 22.89
N GLN A 318 40.75 -2.15 23.21
CA GLN A 318 41.23 -2.08 24.59
C GLN A 318 41.11 -0.66 25.18
N GLU A 319 41.40 0.37 24.38
CA GLU A 319 41.24 1.79 24.76
C GLU A 319 39.78 2.13 25.06
N SER A 320 38.86 1.67 24.20
CA SER A 320 37.43 1.87 24.37
C SER A 320 36.89 1.21 25.64
N ILE A 321 37.37 0.00 25.97
CA ILE A 321 36.98 -0.69 27.21
C ILE A 321 37.42 0.11 28.44
N GLN A 322 38.66 0.60 28.47
CA GLN A 322 39.15 1.38 29.60
C GLN A 322 38.34 2.66 29.77
N GLN A 323 38.13 3.41 28.69
CA GLN A 323 37.32 4.63 28.72
C GLN A 323 35.89 4.36 29.22
N LYS A 324 35.26 3.27 28.76
CA LYS A 324 33.92 2.88 29.22
C LYS A 324 33.90 2.40 30.67
N GLN A 325 34.94 1.74 31.16
CA GLN A 325 35.06 1.39 32.58
C GLN A 325 35.17 2.63 33.46
N ASP A 326 35.96 3.62 33.03
CA ASP A 326 36.13 4.89 33.75
C ASP A 326 34.79 5.64 33.82
N LEU A 327 34.10 5.77 32.68
CA LEU A 327 32.77 6.38 32.59
C LEU A 327 31.71 5.63 33.41
N PHE A 328 31.77 4.30 33.42
CA PHE A 328 30.83 3.46 34.17
C PHE A 328 30.99 3.66 35.68
N ASN A 329 32.22 3.85 36.15
CA ASN A 329 32.50 4.18 37.54
C ASN A 329 32.09 5.62 37.88
N GLU A 330 32.36 6.58 36.99
CA GLU A 330 31.98 8.00 37.16
C GLU A 330 30.46 8.17 37.25
N SER A 331 29.71 7.47 36.39
CA SER A 331 28.24 7.49 36.39
C SER A 331 27.61 6.66 37.51
N LYS A 332 28.42 6.01 38.36
CA LYS A 332 27.96 5.07 39.40
C LYS A 332 27.01 3.99 38.85
N GLY A 333 27.22 3.59 37.60
CA GLY A 333 26.37 2.65 36.88
C GLY A 333 24.95 3.13 36.56
N ASP A 334 24.69 4.44 36.58
CA ASP A 334 23.48 5.01 35.97
C ASP A 334 23.65 5.02 34.43
N PRO A 335 22.75 4.36 33.67
CA PRO A 335 22.86 4.26 32.21
C PRO A 335 22.62 5.59 31.49
N PHE A 336 21.82 6.51 32.03
CA PHE A 336 21.54 7.80 31.41
C PHE A 336 22.68 8.78 31.63
N GLU A 337 23.24 8.80 32.84
CA GLU A 337 24.42 9.61 33.16
C GLU A 337 25.64 9.09 32.38
N PHE A 338 25.80 7.77 32.27
CA PHE A 338 26.85 7.15 31.45
C PHE A 338 26.85 7.65 30.00
N VAL A 339 25.71 7.54 29.31
CA VAL A 339 25.58 7.97 27.90
C VAL A 339 25.77 9.48 27.78
N GLN A 340 25.31 10.26 28.77
CA GLN A 340 25.48 11.71 28.76
C GLN A 340 26.95 12.13 28.92
N LEU A 341 27.69 11.53 29.86
CA LEU A 341 29.11 11.82 30.06
C LEU A 341 29.92 11.46 28.83
N ASP A 342 29.63 10.30 28.21
CA ASP A 342 30.31 9.89 27.00
C ASP A 342 30.00 10.81 25.80
N GLU A 343 28.75 11.24 25.68
CA GLU A 343 28.34 12.22 24.67
C GLU A 343 29.03 13.58 24.83
N GLN A 344 29.34 13.98 26.07
CA GLN A 344 30.11 15.18 26.37
C GLN A 344 31.60 15.01 26.07
N ASN A 345 32.16 13.84 26.38
CA ASN A 345 33.58 13.54 26.20
C ASN A 345 33.92 13.24 24.73
N ASN A 346 32.98 12.68 23.96
CA ASN A 346 33.17 12.26 22.57
C ASN A 346 32.08 12.79 21.62
N PRO A 347 31.92 14.13 21.49
CA PRO A 347 30.78 14.72 20.79
C PRO A 347 30.70 14.35 19.30
N GLU A 348 31.84 14.13 18.62
CA GLU A 348 31.85 13.75 17.20
C GLU A 348 31.28 12.35 16.96
N ASN A 349 31.45 11.40 17.89
CA ASN A 349 30.88 10.05 17.78
C ASN A 349 29.33 10.08 17.84
N PHE A 350 28.77 11.08 18.53
CA PHE A 350 27.33 11.23 18.71
C PHE A 350 26.67 12.14 17.68
N LYS A 351 27.45 12.95 16.93
CA LYS A 351 26.94 13.99 16.03
C LYS A 351 25.94 13.46 14.99
N ASP A 352 26.33 12.43 14.26
CA ASP A 352 25.50 11.85 13.20
C ASP A 352 24.27 11.14 13.78
N ILE A 353 24.47 10.32 14.82
CA ILE A 353 23.37 9.58 15.43
C ILE A 353 22.37 10.49 16.13
N ARG A 354 22.81 11.61 16.72
CA ARG A 354 21.94 12.63 17.32
C ARG A 354 21.10 13.32 16.27
N ALA A 355 21.67 13.63 15.11
CA ALA A 355 20.93 14.20 13.98
C ALA A 355 19.87 13.24 13.44
N LEU A 356 20.24 11.96 13.24
CA LEU A 356 19.32 10.92 12.76
C LEU A 356 18.23 10.57 13.78
N ALA A 357 18.56 10.53 15.07
CA ALA A 357 17.66 10.17 16.17
C ALA A 357 16.42 11.09 16.24
N LYS A 358 16.50 12.32 15.73
CA LYS A 358 15.37 13.27 15.66
C LYS A 358 14.25 12.79 14.73
N ASN A 359 14.57 11.95 13.75
CA ASN A 359 13.59 11.44 12.78
C ASN A 359 12.75 10.26 13.31
N PHE A 360 13.13 9.66 14.44
CA PHE A 360 12.36 8.58 15.06
C PHE A 360 11.26 9.14 15.96
N THR A 361 10.02 8.77 15.64
CA THR A 361 8.83 9.08 16.45
C THR A 361 8.67 8.09 17.59
N LYS A 362 7.71 8.38 18.48
CA LYS A 362 7.34 7.47 19.57
C LYS A 362 6.90 6.08 19.07
N MET A 363 6.21 6.03 17.93
CA MET A 363 5.80 4.77 17.31
C MET A 363 7.01 3.89 16.96
N ALA A 364 8.09 4.49 16.45
CA ALA A 364 9.30 3.76 16.11
C ALA A 364 10.08 3.31 17.34
N THR A 365 10.17 4.13 18.39
CA THR A 365 10.88 3.75 19.63
C THR A 365 10.12 2.69 20.44
N ASP A 366 8.78 2.67 20.36
CA ASP A 366 7.94 1.67 21.02
C ASP A 366 7.96 0.28 20.36
N GLN A 367 8.54 0.16 19.16
CA GLN A 367 8.82 -1.15 18.55
C GLN A 367 9.87 -1.94 19.37
N ILE A 368 10.71 -1.25 20.12
CA ILE A 368 11.65 -1.87 21.05
C ILE A 368 11.01 -1.94 22.42
N ASN A 369 11.00 -3.13 23.02
CA ASN A 369 10.43 -3.32 24.36
C ASN A 369 11.37 -2.82 25.47
N SER A 370 11.65 -1.52 25.46
CA SER A 370 12.52 -0.83 26.44
C SER A 370 11.96 -0.81 27.86
N THR A 371 10.71 -1.25 28.08
CA THR A 371 10.18 -1.44 29.44
C THR A 371 10.86 -2.59 30.18
N ARG A 372 11.46 -3.53 29.44
CA ARG A 372 12.32 -4.57 29.98
C ARG A 372 13.75 -4.05 30.16
N GLY A 373 14.29 -4.18 31.38
CA GLY A 373 15.61 -3.63 31.73
C GLY A 373 16.77 -4.27 30.96
N ASP A 374 16.67 -5.57 30.67
CA ASP A 374 17.64 -6.30 29.84
C ASP A 374 17.66 -5.79 28.39
N ILE A 375 16.49 -5.61 27.77
CA ILE A 375 16.39 -5.08 26.40
C ILE A 375 16.89 -3.64 26.33
N PHE A 376 16.53 -2.80 27.31
CA PHE A 376 17.04 -1.43 27.39
C PHE A 376 18.57 -1.39 27.47
N THR A 377 19.17 -2.24 28.30
CA THR A 377 20.63 -2.37 28.40
C THR A 377 21.25 -2.89 27.10
N GLN A 378 20.56 -3.81 26.42
CA GLN A 378 20.98 -4.30 25.11
C GLN A 378 21.00 -3.19 24.06
N CYS A 379 20.06 -2.24 24.08
CA CYS A 379 20.10 -1.06 23.19
C CYS A 379 21.38 -0.24 23.37
N ILE A 380 21.81 0.00 24.61
CA ILE A 380 23.04 0.74 24.90
C ILE A 380 24.25 -0.05 24.38
N THR A 381 24.29 -1.35 24.67
CA THR A 381 25.38 -2.24 24.24
C THR A 381 25.51 -2.27 22.72
N GLU A 382 24.39 -2.48 22.02
CA GLU A 382 24.36 -2.54 20.56
C GLU A 382 24.64 -1.18 19.90
N MET A 383 24.20 -0.08 20.50
CA MET A 383 24.55 1.26 20.03
C MET A 383 26.08 1.45 19.99
N TYR A 384 26.78 1.13 21.07
CA TYR A 384 28.24 1.22 21.10
C TYR A 384 28.92 0.24 20.16
N ARG A 385 28.44 -1.01 20.09
CA ARG A 385 28.97 -2.00 19.15
C ARG A 385 28.90 -1.46 17.71
N LEU A 386 27.78 -0.87 17.31
CA LEU A 386 27.56 -0.33 15.97
C LEU A 386 28.43 0.90 15.66
N LEU A 387 28.71 1.74 16.66
CA LEU A 387 29.58 2.91 16.49
C LEU A 387 31.06 2.54 16.31
N GLU A 388 31.50 1.43 16.91
CA GLU A 388 32.92 1.07 16.97
C GLU A 388 33.32 -0.08 16.04
N THR A 389 32.38 -0.94 15.67
CA THR A 389 32.65 -2.09 14.80
C THR A 389 32.53 -1.68 13.34
N LYS A 390 33.59 -1.94 12.56
CA LYS A 390 33.54 -1.75 11.11
C LYS A 390 32.61 -2.78 10.45
N PRO A 391 31.72 -2.36 9.53
CA PRO A 391 30.92 -3.26 8.72
C PRO A 391 31.80 -4.28 7.99
N SER A 392 31.46 -5.56 8.11
CA SER A 392 32.22 -6.67 7.50
C SER A 392 31.32 -7.68 6.77
N ASP A 393 30.00 -7.47 6.80
CA ASP A 393 29.07 -8.39 6.16
C ASP A 393 29.05 -8.20 4.64
N PRO A 394 28.90 -9.31 3.88
CA PRO A 394 28.93 -9.26 2.43
C PRO A 394 27.70 -8.55 1.85
N LEU A 395 27.92 -7.77 0.81
CA LEU A 395 26.83 -7.15 0.04
C LEU A 395 25.97 -8.22 -0.66
N PRO A 396 24.65 -7.99 -0.79
CA PRO A 396 23.78 -8.79 -1.64
C PRO A 396 24.31 -8.91 -3.08
N GLN A 397 24.18 -10.09 -3.68
CA GLN A 397 24.49 -10.30 -5.09
C GLN A 397 23.50 -9.55 -6.01
N PRO A 398 23.89 -9.22 -7.26
CA PRO A 398 23.01 -8.54 -8.21
C PRO A 398 21.70 -9.28 -8.46
N LEU A 399 20.59 -8.54 -8.45
CA LEU A 399 19.24 -9.08 -8.72
C LEU A 399 18.87 -9.06 -10.21
N LEU A 400 19.64 -8.33 -11.03
CA LEU A 400 19.53 -8.25 -12.48
C LEU A 400 20.87 -8.67 -13.08
N THR A 401 20.83 -9.56 -14.07
CA THR A 401 22.03 -10.17 -14.66
C THR A 401 21.89 -10.28 -16.18
N GLU A 402 22.99 -10.21 -16.92
CA GLU A 402 22.95 -10.35 -18.39
C GLU A 402 22.71 -11.80 -18.85
N GLN A 403 22.97 -12.77 -17.98
CA GLN A 403 22.76 -14.19 -18.24
C GLN A 403 21.69 -14.75 -17.31
N PRO A 404 20.86 -15.70 -17.75
CA PRO A 404 19.81 -16.26 -16.92
C PRO A 404 20.38 -16.99 -15.70
N VAL A 405 19.86 -16.68 -14.52
CA VAL A 405 20.21 -17.38 -13.27
C VAL A 405 19.35 -18.64 -13.14
N LEU A 406 19.99 -19.80 -13.13
CA LEU A 406 19.32 -21.07 -12.90
C LEU A 406 19.26 -21.35 -11.38
N PRO A 407 18.07 -21.59 -10.80
CA PRO A 407 17.96 -21.90 -9.39
C PRO A 407 18.60 -23.26 -9.08
N GLU A 408 19.29 -23.34 -7.94
CA GLU A 408 19.77 -24.63 -7.42
C GLU A 408 18.56 -25.49 -7.01
N VAL A 409 18.56 -26.75 -7.44
CA VAL A 409 17.48 -27.71 -7.13
C VAL A 409 17.62 -28.18 -5.69
N ARG A 410 16.58 -27.97 -4.89
CA ARG A 410 16.54 -28.42 -3.49
C ARG A 410 16.36 -29.94 -3.41
N SER A 411 17.05 -30.59 -2.48
CA SER A 411 16.86 -32.02 -2.24
C SER A 411 15.63 -32.27 -1.34
N PRO A 412 14.88 -33.37 -1.52
CA PRO A 412 13.79 -33.70 -0.61
C PRO A 412 14.33 -34.10 0.78
N GLY A 413 13.87 -33.44 1.85
CA GLY A 413 14.14 -33.84 3.25
C GLY A 413 15.09 -32.96 4.07
N ASP A 414 15.55 -31.83 3.53
CA ASP A 414 16.68 -31.05 4.08
C ASP A 414 16.39 -30.29 5.40
N ASP A 415 17.45 -30.14 6.23
CA ASP A 415 17.42 -29.32 7.46
C ASP A 415 17.44 -27.81 7.12
N SER A 416 16.71 -27.04 7.92
CA SER A 416 16.64 -25.57 7.92
C SER A 416 17.97 -24.81 8.00
N LYS A 417 19.10 -25.49 8.24
CA LYS A 417 20.44 -24.90 8.31
C LYS A 417 21.18 -24.96 6.98
N GLU A 418 20.70 -25.78 6.05
CA GLU A 418 21.37 -26.04 4.77
C GLU A 418 20.85 -25.15 3.65
N PHE A 419 19.71 -24.48 3.84
CA PHE A 419 19.09 -23.62 2.83
C PHE A 419 18.43 -22.39 3.44
N CYS A 420 18.47 -21.30 2.69
CA CYS A 420 17.78 -20.07 3.01
C CYS A 420 16.27 -20.30 2.92
N TYR A 421 15.56 -20.07 4.02
CA TYR A 421 14.10 -20.18 4.07
C TYR A 421 13.37 -19.31 3.05
N SER A 422 13.97 -18.18 2.69
CA SER A 422 13.37 -17.19 1.80
C SER A 422 13.62 -17.51 0.33
N CYS A 423 14.88 -17.57 -0.10
CA CYS A 423 15.25 -17.70 -1.52
C CYS A 423 15.68 -19.10 -1.94
N GLY A 424 15.79 -20.06 -1.01
CA GLY A 424 16.19 -21.44 -1.31
C GLY A 424 17.68 -21.64 -1.61
N VAL A 425 18.52 -20.60 -1.56
CA VAL A 425 19.98 -20.70 -1.75
C VAL A 425 20.61 -21.56 -0.65
N ALA A 426 21.57 -22.41 -1.01
CA ALA A 426 22.34 -23.21 -0.07
C ALA A 426 23.04 -22.32 0.98
N LEU A 427 22.97 -22.73 2.24
CA LEU A 427 23.67 -22.14 3.37
C LEU A 427 24.75 -23.11 3.84
N ASP A 428 25.93 -22.60 4.15
CA ASP A 428 26.94 -23.38 4.86
C ASP A 428 26.51 -23.49 6.34
N PRO A 429 26.21 -24.69 6.87
CA PRO A 429 25.79 -24.87 8.25
C PRO A 429 26.80 -24.37 9.29
N LYS A 430 28.07 -24.20 8.91
CA LYS A 430 29.14 -23.67 9.77
C LYS A 430 29.12 -22.14 9.87
N THR A 431 28.62 -21.44 8.85
CA THR A 431 28.62 -19.96 8.80
C THR A 431 27.22 -19.36 8.85
N ALA A 432 26.17 -20.18 8.70
CA ALA A 432 24.77 -19.78 8.79
C ALA A 432 24.42 -19.23 10.18
N ARG A 433 24.48 -17.90 10.33
CA ARG A 433 24.20 -17.20 11.59
C ARG A 433 22.81 -16.56 11.64
N TRP A 434 22.25 -16.18 10.49
CA TRP A 434 21.05 -15.36 10.46
C TRP A 434 19.78 -16.20 10.57
N GLN A 435 18.87 -15.73 11.42
CA GLN A 435 17.55 -16.32 11.59
C GLN A 435 16.47 -15.32 11.23
N VAL A 436 15.34 -15.85 10.78
CA VAL A 436 14.15 -15.05 10.46
C VAL A 436 13.67 -14.30 11.72
N LEU A 437 13.61 -12.97 11.64
CA LEU A 437 13.11 -12.09 12.71
C LEU A 437 11.69 -11.59 12.40
N ARG A 438 10.90 -11.29 13.45
CA ARG A 438 9.58 -10.65 13.29
C ARG A 438 9.67 -9.29 12.57
N PHE A 439 10.78 -8.59 12.72
CA PHE A 439 11.07 -7.37 11.98
C PHE A 439 11.22 -7.62 10.47
N MET A 440 11.74 -8.79 10.10
CA MET A 440 11.97 -9.15 8.70
C MET A 440 10.75 -9.80 8.08
N PHE A 441 10.01 -10.64 8.82
CA PHE A 441 8.92 -11.48 8.31
C PHE A 441 7.75 -11.52 9.28
N GLU A 442 6.53 -11.60 8.75
CA GLU A 442 5.29 -11.65 9.53
C GLU A 442 5.35 -12.78 10.58
N LYS A 443 5.66 -14.03 10.21
CA LYS A 443 5.71 -15.14 11.16
C LYS A 443 7.12 -15.76 11.19
N PRO A 444 7.94 -15.42 12.21
CA PRO A 444 9.33 -15.88 12.27
C PRO A 444 9.49 -17.33 12.72
N SER A 445 8.45 -17.90 13.33
CA SER A 445 8.44 -19.28 13.81
C SER A 445 7.68 -20.17 12.85
N GLN A 446 8.22 -21.35 12.56
CA GLN A 446 7.53 -22.38 11.81
C GLN A 446 7.60 -23.72 12.53
N ARG A 447 6.48 -24.44 12.50
CA ARG A 447 6.42 -25.85 12.87
C ARG A 447 6.95 -26.68 11.72
N ARG A 448 8.06 -27.37 11.94
CA ARG A 448 8.70 -28.21 10.92
C ARG A 448 8.01 -29.56 10.86
N GLN A 449 7.86 -30.13 9.66
CA GLN A 449 7.24 -31.45 9.49
C GLN A 449 7.96 -32.56 10.29
N SER A 450 9.27 -32.41 10.52
CA SER A 450 10.12 -33.36 11.25
C SER A 450 10.45 -32.96 12.69
N ALA A 451 10.00 -31.81 13.20
CA ALA A 451 10.33 -31.34 14.55
C ALA A 451 9.11 -31.32 15.47
N SER A 452 9.32 -31.71 16.73
CA SER A 452 8.30 -31.65 17.77
C SER A 452 7.99 -30.22 18.25
N SER A 453 8.89 -29.26 18.00
CA SER A 453 8.78 -27.86 18.42
C SER A 453 8.84 -26.87 17.25
N GLU A 454 8.25 -25.69 17.47
CA GLU A 454 8.41 -24.54 16.57
C GLU A 454 9.81 -23.95 16.71
N GLY A 455 10.44 -23.63 15.58
CA GLY A 455 11.76 -23.00 15.53
C GLY A 455 11.83 -21.89 14.50
N ARG A 456 12.83 -21.01 14.65
CA ARG A 456 13.13 -19.98 13.65
C ARG A 456 14.00 -20.59 12.55
N PRO A 457 13.62 -20.47 11.27
CA PRO A 457 14.45 -20.98 10.18
C PRO A 457 15.61 -20.01 9.87
N HIS A 458 16.67 -20.53 9.22
CA HIS A 458 17.82 -19.71 8.84
C HIS A 458 17.55 -18.99 7.51
N ILE A 459 18.24 -17.87 7.32
CA ILE A 459 18.14 -17.02 6.13
C ILE A 459 19.54 -16.61 5.67
N CYS A 460 19.73 -16.37 4.37
CA CYS A 460 21.00 -15.85 3.88
C CYS A 460 21.16 -14.36 4.23
N ALA A 461 22.41 -13.88 4.25
CA ALA A 461 22.72 -12.48 4.50
C ALA A 461 22.01 -11.54 3.51
N SER A 462 21.93 -11.92 2.23
CA SER A 462 21.30 -11.10 1.18
C SER A 462 19.80 -10.88 1.41
N CYS A 463 19.03 -11.94 1.68
CA CYS A 463 17.59 -11.80 1.94
C CYS A 463 17.33 -11.04 3.25
N SER A 464 18.15 -11.25 4.27
CA SER A 464 18.09 -10.50 5.53
C SER A 464 18.34 -8.99 5.32
N ALA A 465 19.38 -8.65 4.56
CA ALA A 465 19.72 -7.25 4.27
C ALA A 465 18.67 -6.57 3.37
N LEU A 466 18.21 -7.22 2.30
CA LEU A 466 17.18 -6.67 1.42
C LEU A 466 15.85 -6.48 2.17
N ALA A 467 15.48 -7.43 3.04
CA ALA A 467 14.31 -7.28 3.90
C ALA A 467 14.47 -6.09 4.86
N PHE A 468 15.68 -5.80 5.36
CA PHE A 468 15.95 -4.63 6.19
C PHE A 468 15.75 -3.32 5.44
N ALA A 469 16.31 -3.20 4.23
CA ALA A 469 16.23 -1.99 3.41
C ALA A 469 14.87 -1.78 2.72
N SER A 470 13.99 -2.79 2.74
CA SER A 470 12.65 -2.72 2.16
C SER A 470 11.75 -1.76 2.94
N PRO A 471 11.16 -0.74 2.28
CA PRO A 471 10.12 0.08 2.90
C PRO A 471 8.81 -0.70 3.05
N LEU A 472 8.66 -1.82 2.33
CA LEU A 472 7.49 -2.68 2.38
C LEU A 472 7.62 -3.70 3.50
N LYS A 473 6.71 -3.65 4.47
CA LYS A 473 6.64 -4.57 5.61
C LYS A 473 5.27 -5.18 5.77
N VAL A 474 5.22 -6.50 5.79
CA VAL A 474 4.02 -7.31 5.95
C VAL A 474 3.78 -7.57 7.44
N THR A 475 2.59 -7.20 7.88
CA THR A 475 2.06 -7.42 9.22
C THR A 475 0.71 -8.14 9.12
N ASP A 476 0.20 -8.65 10.24
CA ASP A 476 -1.14 -9.26 10.32
C ASP A 476 -2.29 -8.28 9.93
N GLU A 477 -1.96 -6.99 9.77
CA GLU A 477 -2.90 -5.91 9.44
C GLU A 477 -2.69 -5.35 8.04
N SER A 478 -1.68 -5.86 7.34
CA SER A 478 -1.29 -5.36 6.03
C SER A 478 -2.24 -5.86 4.96
N VAL A 479 -2.71 -4.94 4.13
CA VAL A 479 -3.45 -5.21 2.91
C VAL A 479 -2.61 -4.72 1.75
N ILE A 480 -2.15 -5.65 0.91
CA ILE A 480 -1.16 -5.38 -0.10
C ILE A 480 -1.84 -5.34 -1.46
N LEU A 481 -1.83 -4.18 -2.09
CA LEU A 481 -2.34 -3.99 -3.44
C LEU A 481 -1.17 -3.88 -4.42
N ARG A 482 -1.27 -4.56 -5.57
CA ARG A 482 -0.45 -4.35 -6.75
C ARG A 482 -1.29 -3.62 -7.79
N LEU A 483 -0.76 -2.52 -8.31
CA LEU A 483 -1.39 -1.74 -9.37
C LEU A 483 -0.67 -2.02 -10.69
N GLU A 484 -1.43 -2.22 -11.76
CA GLU A 484 -0.91 -2.39 -13.11
C GLU A 484 -1.65 -1.45 -14.06
N PRO A 485 -1.01 -0.97 -15.14
CA PRO A 485 -1.71 -0.12 -16.08
C PRO A 485 -2.73 -0.95 -16.86
N ALA A 486 -3.95 -0.43 -17.05
CA ALA A 486 -4.97 -1.14 -17.82
C ALA A 486 -4.59 -1.27 -19.31
N ASP A 487 -3.83 -0.31 -19.81
CA ASP A 487 -3.27 -0.28 -21.16
C ASP A 487 -1.75 -0.37 -21.07
N SER A 488 -1.09 -1.08 -21.98
CA SER A 488 0.37 -1.31 -21.98
C SER A 488 1.22 -0.08 -22.35
N SER A 489 0.76 1.13 -22.01
CA SER A 489 1.46 2.38 -22.29
C SER A 489 2.45 2.73 -21.17
N THR A 490 3.67 3.12 -21.53
CA THR A 490 4.71 3.54 -20.55
C THR A 490 4.28 4.78 -19.75
N VAL A 491 3.41 5.63 -20.33
CA VAL A 491 2.80 6.79 -19.65
C VAL A 491 1.93 6.35 -18.47
N SER A 492 1.12 5.31 -18.67
CA SER A 492 0.25 4.78 -17.61
C SER A 492 1.07 4.20 -16.46
N GLU A 493 2.19 3.53 -16.74
CA GLU A 493 3.08 3.00 -15.70
C GLU A 493 3.77 4.10 -14.87
N LEU A 494 4.24 5.16 -15.52
CA LEU A 494 4.82 6.33 -14.83
C LEU A 494 3.78 7.03 -13.96
N LYS A 495 2.55 7.21 -14.47
CA LYS A 495 1.43 7.75 -13.69
C LYS A 495 1.17 6.93 -12.44
N ILE A 496 1.22 5.59 -12.49
CA ILE A 496 1.05 4.73 -11.30
C ILE A 496 2.08 5.08 -10.22
N LYS A 497 3.36 5.13 -10.58
CA LYS A 497 4.45 5.43 -9.63
C LYS A 497 4.25 6.80 -8.99
N ASP A 498 3.86 7.81 -9.76
CA ASP A 498 3.62 9.18 -9.25
C ASP A 498 2.35 9.26 -8.38
N TYR A 499 1.25 8.62 -8.77
CA TYR A 499 0.02 8.57 -7.96
C TYR A 499 0.24 7.87 -6.62
N ILE A 500 0.93 6.72 -6.64
CA ILE A 500 1.24 5.97 -5.42
C ILE A 500 2.12 6.82 -4.49
N ARG A 501 3.15 7.49 -5.02
CA ARG A 501 4.01 8.42 -4.24
C ARG A 501 3.22 9.57 -3.62
N MET A 502 2.25 10.14 -4.36
CA MET A 502 1.38 11.20 -3.83
C MET A 502 0.50 10.70 -2.68
N LEU A 503 -0.04 9.48 -2.77
CA LEU A 503 -0.90 8.90 -1.75
C LEU A 503 -0.16 8.60 -0.45
N THR A 504 1.08 8.12 -0.53
CA THR A 504 1.92 7.86 0.65
C THR A 504 2.30 9.12 1.42
N ASN A 505 2.22 10.30 0.80
CA ASN A 505 2.45 11.57 1.49
C ASN A 505 1.21 12.09 2.25
N LYS A 506 0.00 11.58 1.94
CA LYS A 506 -1.27 12.05 2.55
C LYS A 506 -1.83 11.11 3.61
N GLN A 507 -1.49 9.83 3.54
CA GLN A 507 -1.95 8.79 4.47
C GLN A 507 -0.77 7.87 4.77
N MET A 508 -0.71 7.26 5.95
CA MET A 508 0.39 6.39 6.44
C MET A 508 0.53 5.06 5.66
N HIS A 509 0.43 5.10 4.35
CA HIS A 509 0.61 3.97 3.46
C HIS A 509 2.07 3.87 3.04
N LEU A 510 2.56 2.65 2.92
CA LEU A 510 3.91 2.37 2.46
C LEU A 510 3.84 1.93 1.00
N SER A 511 4.79 2.39 0.19
CA SER A 511 4.85 2.01 -1.23
C SER A 511 6.26 1.67 -1.67
N ALA A 512 6.34 0.80 -2.68
CA ALA A 512 7.52 0.62 -3.49
C ALA A 512 7.11 0.11 -4.87
N GLY A 513 7.53 0.84 -5.90
CA GLY A 513 7.15 0.57 -7.28
C GLY A 513 5.64 0.50 -7.45
N ARG A 514 5.16 -0.67 -7.89
CA ARG A 514 3.74 -0.98 -8.14
C ARG A 514 2.95 -1.47 -6.93
N TYR A 515 3.62 -1.63 -5.78
CA TYR A 515 3.00 -2.14 -4.57
C TYR A 515 2.64 -1.03 -3.59
N LEU A 516 1.45 -1.16 -3.01
CA LEU A 516 0.92 -0.30 -1.96
C LEU A 516 0.51 -1.18 -0.77
N ILE A 517 1.14 -0.95 0.38
CA ILE A 517 0.77 -1.58 1.64
C ILE A 517 -0.11 -0.61 2.42
N LEU A 518 -1.35 -1.04 2.63
CA LEU A 518 -2.37 -0.35 3.38
C LEU A 518 -2.49 -0.98 4.76
N THR A 519 -2.48 -0.16 5.81
CA THR A 519 -2.78 -0.62 7.17
C THR A 519 -4.29 -0.74 7.34
N SER A 520 -4.76 -1.90 7.80
CA SER A 520 -6.18 -2.11 8.09
C SER A 520 -6.71 -1.10 9.09
N ASP A 521 -7.87 -0.51 8.80
CA ASP A 521 -8.58 0.35 9.74
C ASP A 521 -8.96 -0.45 11.00
N ARG A 522 -8.97 0.23 12.15
CA ARG A 522 -9.27 -0.36 13.45
C ARG A 522 -10.40 0.40 14.15
N THR A 523 -11.19 -0.32 14.93
CA THR A 523 -12.14 0.30 15.87
C THR A 523 -11.43 0.83 17.11
N ASN A 524 -12.11 1.65 17.91
CA ASN A 524 -11.63 2.05 19.24
C ASN A 524 -11.34 0.86 20.18
N LYS A 525 -11.94 -0.32 19.92
CA LYS A 525 -11.68 -1.57 20.66
C LYS A 525 -10.47 -2.36 20.11
N GLY A 526 -9.84 -1.88 19.04
CA GLY A 526 -8.69 -2.54 18.39
C GLY A 526 -9.06 -3.64 17.39
N GLU A 527 -10.34 -3.81 17.05
CA GLU A 527 -10.76 -4.81 16.07
C GLU A 527 -10.37 -4.37 14.65
N LEU A 528 -9.79 -5.29 13.87
CA LEU A 528 -9.34 -5.04 12.51
C LEU A 528 -10.49 -5.21 11.50
N ALA A 529 -10.74 -4.17 10.71
CA ALA A 529 -11.78 -4.19 9.67
C ALA A 529 -11.53 -5.28 8.60
N SER A 530 -10.26 -5.47 8.20
CA SER A 530 -9.87 -6.50 7.23
C SER A 530 -10.23 -7.92 7.67
N GLN A 531 -10.17 -8.22 8.96
CA GLN A 531 -10.51 -9.54 9.50
C GLN A 531 -12.02 -9.74 9.61
N LYS A 532 -12.77 -8.71 10.05
CA LYS A 532 -14.23 -8.82 10.22
C LYS A 532 -15.01 -8.75 8.92
N LEU A 533 -14.59 -7.92 7.96
CA LEU A 533 -15.24 -7.83 6.66
C LEU A 533 -14.83 -8.97 5.72
N GLY A 534 -13.63 -9.50 5.92
CA GLY A 534 -12.91 -10.33 4.96
C GLY A 534 -11.92 -9.46 4.15
N GLN A 535 -10.73 -10.00 3.91
CA GLN A 535 -9.61 -9.23 3.34
C GLN A 535 -9.92 -8.69 1.94
N VAL A 536 -10.63 -9.46 1.11
CA VAL A 536 -11.01 -9.05 -0.25
C VAL A 536 -12.06 -7.93 -0.19
N GLN A 537 -13.09 -8.07 0.64
CA GLN A 537 -14.14 -7.05 0.79
C GLN A 537 -13.56 -5.75 1.35
N TYR A 538 -12.70 -5.85 2.35
CA TYR A 538 -11.99 -4.71 2.88
C TYR A 538 -11.08 -4.06 1.84
N ALA A 539 -10.34 -4.84 1.04
CA ALA A 539 -9.49 -4.31 -0.03
C ALA A 539 -10.28 -3.51 -1.07
N ILE A 540 -11.47 -3.99 -1.47
CA ILE A 540 -12.37 -3.26 -2.37
C ILE A 540 -12.84 -1.94 -1.75
N ALA A 541 -13.37 -1.98 -0.53
CA ALA A 541 -13.86 -0.78 0.16
C ALA A 541 -12.73 0.23 0.39
N LYS A 542 -11.54 -0.25 0.79
CA LYS A 542 -10.38 0.59 1.04
C LYS A 542 -9.87 1.22 -0.25
N ALA A 543 -9.66 0.45 -1.31
CA ALA A 543 -9.26 1.00 -2.62
C ALA A 543 -10.28 2.04 -3.11
N ALA A 544 -11.59 1.72 -3.05
CA ALA A 544 -12.64 2.67 -3.39
C ALA A 544 -12.58 3.95 -2.54
N SER A 545 -12.31 3.87 -1.23
CA SER A 545 -12.18 5.07 -0.40
C SER A 545 -10.97 5.96 -0.74
N LEU A 546 -9.89 5.37 -1.28
CA LEU A 546 -8.60 6.04 -1.46
C LEU A 546 -8.46 6.68 -2.82
N PHE A 547 -8.92 5.99 -3.86
CA PHE A 547 -8.65 6.35 -5.24
C PHE A 547 -9.85 7.07 -5.87
N PRO A 548 -9.63 8.11 -6.69
CA PRO A 548 -10.68 8.72 -7.49
C PRO A 548 -11.13 7.75 -8.59
N VAL A 549 -12.34 7.97 -9.13
CA VAL A 549 -12.97 7.04 -10.10
C VAL A 549 -12.12 6.88 -11.36
N GLU A 550 -11.43 7.93 -11.80
CA GLU A 550 -10.55 7.92 -12.98
C GLU A 550 -9.41 6.91 -12.77
N VAL A 551 -8.79 6.93 -11.59
CA VAL A 551 -7.70 6.01 -11.23
C VAL A 551 -8.20 4.56 -11.10
N LEU A 552 -9.43 4.38 -10.59
CA LEU A 552 -10.06 3.06 -10.52
C LEU A 552 -10.39 2.47 -11.90
N ALA A 553 -10.54 3.32 -12.92
CA ALA A 553 -10.81 2.92 -14.30
C ALA A 553 -9.53 2.70 -15.13
N ASP A 554 -8.49 3.51 -14.88
CA ASP A 554 -7.25 3.50 -15.67
C ASP A 554 -6.25 2.42 -15.23
N PHE A 555 -6.40 1.87 -14.02
CA PHE A 555 -5.51 0.86 -13.46
C PHE A 555 -6.22 -0.43 -13.06
N LEU A 556 -5.48 -1.53 -13.15
CA LEU A 556 -5.86 -2.85 -12.67
C LEU A 556 -5.35 -3.03 -11.24
N PHE A 557 -6.23 -3.48 -10.36
CA PHE A 557 -5.92 -3.69 -8.95
C PHE A 557 -5.86 -5.18 -8.65
N SER A 558 -4.83 -5.61 -7.95
CA SER A 558 -4.70 -7.01 -7.50
C SER A 558 -4.33 -7.06 -6.02
N LEU A 559 -5.10 -7.80 -5.24
CA LEU A 559 -4.78 -8.09 -3.84
C LEU A 559 -3.73 -9.21 -3.80
N ILE A 560 -2.63 -8.95 -3.10
CA ILE A 560 -1.56 -9.91 -2.91
C ILE A 560 -1.70 -10.56 -1.54
N THR A 561 -1.87 -11.88 -1.54
CA THR A 561 -1.99 -12.72 -0.35
C THR A 561 -0.80 -13.69 -0.26
N GLN A 562 -0.56 -14.24 0.93
CA GLN A 562 0.57 -15.16 1.15
C GLN A 562 0.39 -16.44 0.33
N GLY A 563 1.42 -16.83 -0.44
CA GLY A 563 1.48 -18.12 -1.15
C GLY A 563 0.42 -18.36 -2.24
N SER A 564 -0.36 -17.35 -2.60
CA SER A 564 -1.50 -17.46 -3.54
C SER A 564 -1.28 -16.60 -4.78
N GLN A 565 -1.94 -16.95 -5.88
CA GLN A 565 -1.99 -16.09 -7.06
C GLN A 565 -2.65 -14.75 -6.70
N PRO A 566 -2.23 -13.62 -7.31
CA PRO A 566 -2.88 -12.33 -7.12
C PRO A 566 -4.39 -12.43 -7.35
N ILE A 567 -5.17 -11.91 -6.39
CA ILE A 567 -6.63 -11.86 -6.51
C ILE A 567 -6.98 -10.56 -7.23
N HIS A 568 -7.41 -10.68 -8.48
CA HIS A 568 -7.77 -9.51 -9.28
C HIS A 568 -9.06 -8.86 -8.79
N ILE A 569 -8.99 -7.56 -8.46
CA ILE A 569 -10.13 -6.75 -8.06
C ILE A 569 -10.63 -6.00 -9.30
N GLN A 570 -11.86 -6.31 -9.71
CA GLN A 570 -12.43 -5.78 -10.94
C GLN A 570 -12.71 -4.27 -10.82
N SER A 571 -12.29 -3.48 -11.82
CA SER A 571 -12.52 -2.03 -11.86
C SER A 571 -13.99 -1.67 -11.75
N ARG A 572 -14.89 -2.44 -12.38
CA ARG A 572 -16.35 -2.23 -12.26
C ARG A 572 -16.83 -2.30 -10.80
N HIS A 573 -16.27 -3.21 -9.99
CA HIS A 573 -16.63 -3.33 -8.58
C HIS A 573 -16.15 -2.12 -7.78
N LEU A 574 -14.91 -1.68 -8.04
CA LEU A 574 -14.31 -0.51 -7.38
C LEU A 574 -15.08 0.78 -7.69
N ILE A 575 -15.42 1.01 -8.96
CA ILE A 575 -16.16 2.19 -9.43
C ILE A 575 -17.53 2.27 -8.74
N PHE A 576 -18.26 1.15 -8.69
CA PHE A 576 -19.59 1.15 -8.09
C PHE A 576 -19.55 1.38 -6.58
N ILE A 577 -18.62 0.71 -5.87
CA ILE A 577 -18.45 0.93 -4.43
C ILE A 577 -17.99 2.35 -4.11
N LYS A 578 -17.09 2.95 -4.92
CA LYS A 578 -16.70 4.36 -4.78
C LYS A 578 -17.91 5.27 -4.82
N GLY A 579 -18.77 5.09 -5.82
CA GLY A 579 -19.99 5.88 -5.96
C GLY A 579 -20.97 5.68 -4.81
N LEU A 580 -21.19 4.43 -4.38
CA LEU A 580 -22.04 4.15 -3.22
C LEU A 580 -21.49 4.78 -1.93
N MET A 581 -20.18 4.73 -1.70
CA MET A 581 -19.57 5.35 -0.52
C MET A 581 -19.74 6.87 -0.53
N ASP A 582 -19.52 7.52 -1.67
CA ASP A 582 -19.64 8.97 -1.79
C ASP A 582 -21.10 9.44 -1.70
N SER A 583 -22.04 8.78 -2.40
CA SER A 583 -23.46 9.16 -2.45
C SER A 583 -24.25 8.85 -1.17
N TYR A 584 -23.77 7.91 -0.34
CA TYR A 584 -24.38 7.58 0.95
C TYR A 584 -23.52 8.00 2.15
N ASN A 585 -22.42 8.74 1.92
CA ASN A 585 -21.45 9.13 2.95
C ASN A 585 -21.00 7.95 3.84
N GLN A 586 -20.73 6.80 3.23
CA GLN A 586 -20.34 5.59 3.96
C GLN A 586 -18.83 5.56 4.21
N SER A 587 -18.47 5.21 5.44
CA SER A 587 -17.09 4.92 5.85
C SER A 587 -16.94 3.48 6.31
N ILE A 588 -15.73 2.94 6.22
CA ILE A 588 -15.41 1.57 6.67
C ILE A 588 -15.62 1.42 8.18
N ILE A 589 -15.26 2.46 8.94
CA ILE A 589 -15.51 2.56 10.38
C ILE A 589 -16.55 3.64 10.63
N ASN A 590 -17.65 3.29 11.29
CA ASN A 590 -18.73 4.19 11.69
C ASN A 590 -18.26 5.09 12.84
N ALA A 591 -17.95 6.36 12.55
CA ALA A 591 -17.52 7.37 13.53
C ALA A 591 -16.44 6.88 14.52
N GLY A 592 -15.51 6.05 14.04
CA GLY A 592 -14.42 5.45 14.86
C GLY A 592 -14.83 4.30 15.79
N LYS A 593 -16.14 3.99 15.92
CA LYS A 593 -16.64 3.05 16.93
C LYS A 593 -16.72 1.62 16.42
N GLU A 594 -17.46 1.39 15.34
CA GLU A 594 -17.80 0.04 14.86
C GLU A 594 -17.51 -0.12 13.38
N ILE A 595 -17.25 -1.35 12.95
CA ILE A 595 -17.04 -1.69 11.55
C ILE A 595 -18.39 -1.68 10.84
N ASN A 596 -18.45 -1.01 9.68
CA ASN A 596 -19.69 -0.87 8.91
C ASN A 596 -20.02 -2.18 8.17
N MET A 597 -20.75 -3.08 8.82
CA MET A 597 -21.15 -4.36 8.24
C MET A 597 -22.11 -4.19 7.05
N THR A 598 -22.95 -3.15 7.05
CA THR A 598 -23.86 -2.86 5.94
C THR A 598 -23.11 -2.48 4.67
N LEU A 599 -22.05 -1.67 4.78
CA LEU A 599 -21.11 -1.44 3.66
C LEU A 599 -20.43 -2.74 3.23
N GLY A 600 -20.05 -3.59 4.20
CA GLY A 600 -19.51 -4.93 3.94
C GLY A 600 -20.44 -5.79 3.07
N ASP A 601 -21.74 -5.79 3.37
CA ASP A 601 -22.74 -6.53 2.60
C ASP A 601 -22.94 -5.92 1.21
N ALA A 602 -22.99 -4.59 1.09
CA ALA A 602 -23.04 -3.91 -0.20
C ALA A 602 -21.83 -4.30 -1.09
N VAL A 603 -20.62 -4.37 -0.51
CA VAL A 603 -19.42 -4.84 -1.22
C VAL A 603 -19.58 -6.28 -1.69
N ARG A 604 -20.10 -7.18 -0.85
CA ARG A 604 -20.34 -8.59 -1.24
C ARG A 604 -21.34 -8.71 -2.40
N TYR A 605 -22.41 -7.91 -2.38
CA TYR A 605 -23.39 -7.90 -3.47
C TYR A 605 -22.80 -7.36 -4.77
N VAL A 606 -21.99 -6.30 -4.72
CA VAL A 606 -21.28 -5.80 -5.91
C VAL A 606 -20.31 -6.83 -6.47
N GLN A 607 -19.57 -7.55 -5.62
CA GLN A 607 -18.69 -8.63 -6.07
C GLN A 607 -19.43 -9.76 -6.81
N GLN A 608 -20.70 -9.96 -6.49
CA GLN A 608 -21.59 -10.92 -7.17
C GLN A 608 -22.26 -10.32 -8.42
N ASP A 609 -21.91 -9.09 -8.81
CA ASP A 609 -22.54 -8.30 -9.86
C ASP A 609 -24.06 -8.11 -9.62
N LEU A 610 -24.42 -7.81 -8.36
CA LEU A 610 -25.78 -7.43 -7.89
C LEU A 610 -25.84 -5.97 -7.41
N PRO A 611 -25.60 -4.97 -8.28
CA PRO A 611 -25.48 -3.56 -7.89
C PRO A 611 -26.76 -2.96 -7.30
N TYR A 612 -27.95 -3.33 -7.78
CA TYR A 612 -29.22 -2.78 -7.24
C TYR A 612 -29.49 -3.26 -5.81
N LEU A 613 -29.10 -4.50 -5.47
CA LEU A 613 -29.19 -5.01 -4.11
C LEU A 613 -28.22 -4.31 -3.17
N ALA A 614 -27.00 -4.01 -3.64
CA ALA A 614 -26.02 -3.23 -2.89
C ALA A 614 -26.53 -1.81 -2.59
N ASP A 615 -27.03 -1.13 -3.63
CA ASP A 615 -27.60 0.21 -3.55
C ASP A 615 -28.78 0.25 -2.57
N TYR A 616 -29.77 -0.63 -2.76
CA TYR A 616 -30.92 -0.78 -1.88
C TYR A 616 -30.52 -1.04 -0.42
N THR A 617 -29.52 -1.89 -0.18
CA THR A 617 -29.03 -2.20 1.17
C THR A 617 -28.54 -0.95 1.91
N LEU A 618 -27.87 -0.04 1.21
CA LEU A 618 -27.40 1.23 1.79
C LEU A 618 -28.54 2.26 1.91
N THR A 619 -29.47 2.31 0.96
CA THR A 619 -30.65 3.20 1.04
C THR A 619 -31.44 2.98 2.34
N LYS A 620 -31.50 1.75 2.86
CA LYS A 620 -32.17 1.41 4.13
C LYS A 620 -31.63 2.15 5.35
N VAL A 621 -30.34 2.47 5.36
CA VAL A 621 -29.62 2.90 6.57
C VAL A 621 -29.06 4.31 6.49
N ALA A 622 -28.89 4.85 5.28
CA ALA A 622 -28.19 6.12 5.06
C ALA A 622 -29.09 7.15 4.38
N GLN A 623 -28.89 8.42 4.78
CA GLN A 623 -29.40 9.55 4.04
C GLN A 623 -28.59 9.79 2.78
N PHE A 624 -29.29 10.29 1.78
CA PHE A 624 -28.80 10.41 0.43
C PHE A 624 -28.12 11.77 0.26
N SER A 625 -26.87 11.83 -0.23
CA SER A 625 -26.06 13.05 -0.24
C SER A 625 -25.89 13.72 -1.61
N ASP A 626 -25.94 12.99 -2.73
CA ASP A 626 -25.68 13.52 -4.09
C ASP A 626 -26.29 12.66 -5.21
N GLU A 627 -27.39 13.13 -5.84
CA GLU A 627 -28.26 12.29 -6.72
C GLU A 627 -27.66 12.14 -8.11
N PHE A 628 -27.04 13.21 -8.55
CA PHE A 628 -26.32 13.32 -9.80
C PHE A 628 -25.14 12.35 -9.87
N LYS A 629 -24.34 12.23 -8.80
CA LYS A 629 -23.16 11.35 -8.81
C LYS A 629 -23.52 9.87 -8.95
N LEU A 630 -24.62 9.42 -8.34
CA LEU A 630 -24.99 8.00 -8.37
C LEU A 630 -25.42 7.55 -9.77
N GLU A 631 -26.12 8.40 -10.51
CA GLU A 631 -26.52 8.09 -11.89
C GLU A 631 -25.32 7.98 -12.83
N GLN A 632 -24.33 8.86 -12.64
CA GLN A 632 -23.05 8.74 -13.35
C GLN A 632 -22.31 7.45 -13.02
N VAL A 633 -22.33 7.02 -11.76
CA VAL A 633 -21.69 5.78 -11.33
C VAL A 633 -22.38 4.56 -11.95
N ARG A 634 -23.71 4.56 -12.02
CA ARG A 634 -24.49 3.50 -12.69
C ARG A 634 -24.11 3.38 -14.17
N GLU A 635 -24.01 4.49 -14.88
CA GLU A 635 -23.55 4.49 -16.27
C GLU A 635 -22.08 4.04 -16.39
N ARG A 636 -21.18 4.51 -15.53
CA ARG A 636 -19.76 4.08 -15.55
C ARG A 636 -19.61 2.58 -15.27
N TYR A 637 -20.39 2.02 -14.36
CA TYR A 637 -20.45 0.58 -14.13
C TYR A 637 -20.91 -0.18 -15.38
N TRP A 638 -21.95 0.34 -16.05
CA TRP A 638 -22.43 -0.21 -17.32
C TRP A 638 -21.36 -0.18 -18.42
N ARG A 639 -20.65 0.93 -18.58
CA ARG A 639 -19.56 1.02 -19.58
C ARG A 639 -18.39 0.10 -19.23
N ALA A 640 -18.08 -0.05 -17.94
CA ALA A 640 -17.01 -0.95 -17.48
C ALA A 640 -17.34 -2.42 -17.76
N ILE A 641 -18.58 -2.87 -17.52
CA ILE A 641 -18.98 -4.26 -17.84
C ILE A 641 -18.95 -4.53 -19.35
N GLN A 642 -19.26 -3.52 -20.19
CA GLN A 642 -19.13 -3.63 -21.65
C GLN A 642 -17.66 -3.78 -22.06
N LYS A 643 -16.76 -2.95 -21.51
CA LYS A 643 -15.31 -3.07 -21.75
C LYS A 643 -14.78 -4.45 -21.36
N ASP A 644 -15.24 -5.00 -20.23
CA ASP A 644 -14.86 -6.34 -19.77
C ASP A 644 -15.33 -7.45 -20.72
N LEU A 645 -16.50 -7.29 -21.35
CA LEU A 645 -17.02 -8.23 -22.34
C LEU A 645 -16.23 -8.16 -23.66
N ASP A 646 -15.95 -6.93 -24.12
CA ASP A 646 -15.16 -6.69 -25.34
C ASP A 646 -13.74 -7.24 -25.20
N ALA A 647 -13.09 -7.02 -24.05
CA ALA A 647 -11.77 -7.56 -23.74
C ALA A 647 -11.73 -9.10 -23.74
N LYS A 648 -12.85 -9.75 -23.43
CA LYS A 648 -13.00 -11.21 -23.47
C LYS A 648 -13.46 -11.73 -24.84
N GLY A 649 -13.77 -10.86 -25.79
CA GLY A 649 -14.35 -11.23 -27.09
C GLY A 649 -15.75 -11.85 -26.96
N VAL A 650 -16.50 -11.50 -25.91
CA VAL A 650 -17.80 -12.10 -25.58
C VAL A 650 -18.93 -11.13 -25.94
N SER A 651 -19.87 -11.56 -26.78
CA SER A 651 -21.02 -10.72 -27.12
C SER A 651 -22.08 -10.70 -26.01
N MET A 652 -22.84 -9.61 -25.92
CA MET A 652 -24.00 -9.44 -25.03
C MET A 652 -25.12 -10.47 -25.23
N GLY A 653 -25.13 -11.16 -26.37
CA GLY A 653 -26.08 -12.24 -26.69
C GLY A 653 -25.66 -13.61 -26.13
N SER A 654 -24.41 -13.78 -25.73
CA SER A 654 -23.87 -15.07 -25.29
C SER A 654 -24.43 -15.55 -23.95
N ASP A 655 -24.33 -16.86 -23.73
CA ASP A 655 -24.69 -17.53 -22.47
C ASP A 655 -23.67 -17.35 -21.34
N ASN A 656 -22.61 -16.55 -21.56
CA ASN A 656 -21.63 -16.25 -20.53
C ASN A 656 -22.30 -15.57 -19.31
N GLN A 657 -21.90 -15.96 -18.10
CA GLN A 657 -22.48 -15.42 -16.86
C GLN A 657 -22.40 -13.88 -16.80
N LEU A 658 -21.28 -13.29 -17.23
CA LEU A 658 -21.11 -11.84 -17.24
C LEU A 658 -22.03 -11.17 -18.26
N SER A 659 -22.23 -11.79 -19.43
CA SER A 659 -23.17 -11.33 -20.46
C SER A 659 -24.61 -11.35 -19.95
N LYS A 660 -25.02 -12.41 -19.24
CA LYS A 660 -26.33 -12.49 -18.59
C LYS A 660 -26.52 -11.40 -17.53
N ARG A 661 -25.50 -11.16 -16.69
CA ARG A 661 -25.52 -10.09 -15.67
C ARG A 661 -25.59 -8.71 -16.28
N ALA A 662 -24.81 -8.44 -17.33
CA ALA A 662 -24.84 -7.19 -18.07
C ALA A 662 -26.22 -6.95 -18.70
N ARG A 663 -26.80 -7.98 -19.33
CA ARG A 663 -28.14 -7.91 -19.93
C ARG A 663 -29.19 -7.58 -18.89
N LEU A 664 -29.18 -8.30 -17.76
CA LEU A 664 -30.06 -8.05 -16.62
C LEU A 664 -29.93 -6.61 -16.11
N TYR A 665 -28.71 -6.10 -15.93
CA TYR A 665 -28.49 -4.72 -15.48
C TYR A 665 -29.12 -3.69 -16.42
N ARG A 666 -28.87 -3.81 -17.72
CA ARG A 666 -29.45 -2.94 -18.75
C ARG A 666 -30.98 -3.01 -18.76
N ASP A 667 -31.52 -4.22 -18.73
CA ASP A 667 -32.97 -4.44 -18.85
C ASP A 667 -33.71 -3.94 -17.60
N VAL A 668 -33.13 -4.13 -16.41
CA VAL A 668 -33.62 -3.51 -15.18
C VAL A 668 -33.57 -1.99 -15.27
N ALA A 669 -32.48 -1.39 -15.75
CA ALA A 669 -32.41 0.07 -15.92
C ALA A 669 -33.50 0.62 -16.86
N ALA A 670 -33.76 -0.07 -17.97
CA ALA A 670 -34.82 0.29 -18.91
C ALA A 670 -36.21 0.16 -18.27
N LEU A 671 -36.51 -0.96 -17.62
CA LEU A 671 -37.78 -1.14 -16.92
C LEU A 671 -37.95 -0.15 -15.77
N THR A 672 -36.89 0.13 -15.00
CA THR A 672 -36.92 1.12 -13.94
C THR A 672 -37.33 2.48 -14.46
N GLY A 673 -36.75 2.97 -15.56
CA GLY A 673 -37.15 4.27 -16.12
C GLY A 673 -38.61 4.28 -16.59
N LEU A 674 -39.08 3.18 -17.18
CA LEU A 674 -40.44 3.02 -17.65
C LEU A 674 -41.45 3.06 -16.48
N THR A 675 -41.22 2.27 -15.44
CA THR A 675 -42.12 2.15 -14.29
C THR A 675 -41.97 3.30 -13.29
N TYR A 676 -40.77 3.89 -13.16
CA TYR A 676 -40.51 5.05 -12.30
C TYR A 676 -41.38 6.25 -12.69
N ALA A 677 -41.57 6.50 -13.99
CA ALA A 677 -42.42 7.59 -14.46
C ALA A 677 -43.86 7.47 -13.94
N PHE A 678 -44.42 6.26 -13.90
CA PHE A 678 -45.76 6.00 -13.36
C PHE A 678 -45.79 6.14 -11.83
N ALA A 679 -44.78 5.62 -11.13
CA ALA A 679 -44.68 5.76 -9.68
C ALA A 679 -44.54 7.23 -9.25
N GLN A 680 -43.73 8.01 -9.96
CA GLN A 680 -43.57 9.45 -9.73
C GLN A 680 -44.85 10.22 -10.07
N SER A 681 -45.55 9.85 -11.14
CA SER A 681 -46.85 10.43 -11.48
C SER A 681 -47.89 10.17 -10.39
N LEU A 682 -47.96 8.94 -9.88
CA LEU A 682 -48.83 8.56 -8.77
C LEU A 682 -48.47 9.36 -7.51
N GLU A 683 -47.20 9.43 -7.15
CA GLU A 683 -46.73 10.19 -5.99
C GLU A 683 -47.14 11.67 -6.09
N SER A 684 -46.90 12.30 -7.25
CA SER A 684 -47.25 13.71 -7.50
C SER A 684 -48.76 13.96 -7.42
N THR A 685 -49.56 13.02 -7.92
CA THR A 685 -51.02 13.12 -7.91
C THR A 685 -51.58 12.89 -6.50
N ALA A 686 -51.10 11.85 -5.82
CA ALA A 686 -51.51 11.50 -4.47
C ALA A 686 -51.09 12.58 -3.45
N LYS A 687 -49.92 13.23 -3.59
CA LYS A 687 -49.50 14.36 -2.74
C LYS A 687 -50.48 15.53 -2.75
N LYS A 688 -51.25 15.70 -3.82
CA LYS A 688 -52.27 16.76 -3.93
C LYS A 688 -53.59 16.40 -3.24
N ALA A 689 -53.84 15.11 -3.02
CA ALA A 689 -55.13 14.59 -2.55
C ALA A 689 -55.09 13.90 -1.18
N MET A 690 -53.91 13.48 -0.71
CA MET A 690 -53.75 12.59 0.45
C MET A 690 -52.65 13.08 1.40
N LYS A 691 -52.66 12.57 2.64
CA LYS A 691 -51.57 12.78 3.60
C LYS A 691 -50.32 12.03 3.13
N GLN A 692 -49.14 12.57 3.46
CA GLN A 692 -47.84 12.02 3.07
C GLN A 692 -47.69 10.51 3.40
N GLU A 693 -48.21 10.05 4.53
CA GLU A 693 -48.15 8.62 4.90
C GLU A 693 -48.99 7.72 3.97
N ASP A 694 -50.16 8.20 3.54
CA ASP A 694 -51.02 7.48 2.60
C ASP A 694 -50.41 7.49 1.19
N VAL A 695 -49.80 8.61 0.77
CA VAL A 695 -49.03 8.70 -0.49
C VAL A 695 -47.96 7.62 -0.53
N GLU A 696 -47.13 7.56 0.52
CA GLU A 696 -46.04 6.58 0.60
C GLU A 696 -46.55 5.14 0.58
N ARG A 697 -47.70 4.87 1.23
CA ARG A 697 -48.34 3.56 1.21
C ARG A 697 -48.82 3.18 -0.20
N GLU A 698 -49.45 4.08 -0.93
CA GLU A 698 -49.95 3.80 -2.29
C GLU A 698 -48.80 3.62 -3.29
N VAL A 699 -47.75 4.43 -3.21
CA VAL A 699 -46.54 4.24 -4.04
C VAL A 699 -45.86 2.90 -3.71
N SER A 700 -45.78 2.52 -2.43
CA SER A 700 -45.24 1.21 -2.03
C SER A 700 -46.07 0.06 -2.60
N LYS A 701 -47.41 0.13 -2.56
CA LYS A 701 -48.29 -0.87 -3.15
C LYS A 701 -48.07 -1.00 -4.66
N LEU A 702 -47.87 0.11 -5.36
CA LEU A 702 -47.57 0.08 -6.79
C LEU A 702 -46.25 -0.63 -7.08
N ILE A 703 -45.18 -0.32 -6.34
CA ILE A 703 -43.86 -0.96 -6.50
C ILE A 703 -43.94 -2.47 -6.21
N GLU A 704 -44.75 -2.87 -5.22
CA GLU A 704 -45.00 -4.29 -4.89
C GLU A 704 -45.72 -5.07 -6.00
N LYS A 705 -46.30 -4.40 -7.01
CA LYS A 705 -46.99 -5.01 -8.15
C LYS A 705 -46.18 -4.99 -9.45
N VAL A 706 -44.91 -4.62 -9.38
CA VAL A 706 -44.05 -4.50 -10.57
C VAL A 706 -43.73 -5.84 -11.25
N ASP A 707 -44.07 -6.97 -10.63
CA ASP A 707 -43.95 -8.30 -11.21
C ASP A 707 -45.06 -8.65 -12.22
N ASP A 708 -46.19 -7.91 -12.18
CA ASP A 708 -47.35 -8.09 -13.05
C ASP A 708 -47.72 -6.75 -13.71
N ALA A 709 -47.51 -6.65 -15.03
CA ALA A 709 -47.80 -5.43 -15.79
C ALA A 709 -49.27 -4.99 -15.72
N VAL A 710 -50.22 -5.92 -15.69
CA VAL A 710 -51.66 -5.61 -15.65
C VAL A 710 -52.00 -5.04 -14.27
N ALA A 711 -51.55 -5.69 -13.22
CA ALA A 711 -51.72 -5.20 -11.86
C ALA A 711 -51.02 -3.84 -11.68
N PHE A 712 -49.75 -3.71 -12.10
CA PHE A 712 -49.01 -2.45 -12.03
C PHE A 712 -49.76 -1.31 -12.72
N CYS A 713 -50.21 -1.50 -13.97
CA CYS A 713 -50.94 -0.47 -14.71
C CYS A 713 -52.28 -0.13 -14.04
N TYR A 714 -53.00 -1.11 -13.51
CA TYR A 714 -54.21 -0.86 -12.74
C TYR A 714 -53.93 0.00 -11.50
N TYR A 715 -52.94 -0.36 -10.68
CA TYR A 715 -52.60 0.40 -9.47
C TYR A 715 -52.05 1.80 -9.80
N ALA A 716 -51.37 1.98 -10.94
CA ALA A 716 -50.88 3.29 -11.39
C ALA A 716 -52.01 4.28 -11.72
N THR A 717 -53.24 3.80 -11.88
CA THR A 717 -54.44 4.64 -12.12
C THR A 717 -55.22 5.00 -10.86
N LEU A 718 -54.93 4.35 -9.72
CA LEU A 718 -55.68 4.57 -8.49
C LEU A 718 -55.33 5.95 -7.91
N GLY A 719 -56.35 6.79 -7.65
CA GLY A 719 -56.19 8.12 -7.04
C GLY A 719 -56.46 9.31 -7.94
N ASP A 720 -56.89 9.11 -9.20
CA ASP A 720 -57.28 10.19 -10.10
C ASP A 720 -58.54 9.83 -10.91
N GLU A 721 -59.72 10.18 -10.37
CA GLU A 721 -61.03 9.96 -11.02
C GLU A 721 -61.19 10.74 -12.34
N THR A 722 -60.25 11.66 -12.66
CA THR A 722 -60.31 12.52 -13.85
C THR A 722 -59.40 12.08 -15.00
N LYS A 723 -58.51 11.10 -14.78
CA LYS A 723 -57.60 10.59 -15.83
C LYS A 723 -58.34 9.68 -16.83
N LYS A 724 -58.56 10.20 -18.05
CA LYS A 724 -59.11 9.43 -19.20
C LYS A 724 -58.09 8.51 -19.88
N SER A 725 -56.79 8.66 -19.61
CA SER A 725 -55.72 7.78 -20.12
C SER A 725 -54.57 7.71 -19.13
N VAL A 726 -53.95 6.52 -19.03
CA VAL A 726 -52.82 6.24 -18.13
C VAL A 726 -51.53 6.69 -18.82
N GLN A 727 -51.22 7.99 -18.71
CA GLN A 727 -50.00 8.56 -19.25
C GLN A 727 -49.07 9.03 -18.12
N ALA A 728 -47.78 8.80 -18.29
CA ALA A 728 -46.72 9.30 -17.43
C ALA A 728 -45.65 10.01 -18.27
N ARG A 729 -44.97 10.98 -17.67
CA ARG A 729 -43.87 11.72 -18.32
C ARG A 729 -42.58 11.40 -17.59
N LEU A 730 -41.58 10.92 -18.32
CA LEU A 730 -40.21 10.78 -17.82
C LEU A 730 -39.36 11.93 -18.35
N TYR A 731 -39.04 12.91 -17.50
CA TYR A 731 -38.18 14.02 -17.89
C TYR A 731 -36.71 13.60 -17.92
N GLN A 732 -35.96 14.15 -18.88
CA GLN A 732 -34.52 13.98 -18.93
C GLN A 732 -33.87 14.91 -17.90
N HIS A 733 -33.35 14.32 -16.82
CA HIS A 733 -32.70 15.05 -15.73
C HIS A 733 -31.32 14.46 -15.40
N PRO A 734 -30.40 15.27 -14.83
CA PRO A 734 -29.06 14.80 -14.46
C PRO A 734 -29.02 13.62 -13.46
N ASP A 735 -30.09 13.40 -12.69
CA ASP A 735 -30.25 12.35 -11.68
C ASP A 735 -30.87 11.03 -12.20
N ASN A 736 -31.39 11.05 -13.44
CA ASN A 736 -32.08 9.91 -14.07
C ASN A 736 -31.68 9.68 -15.55
N TYR A 737 -30.68 10.39 -16.06
CA TYR A 737 -30.34 10.36 -17.48
C TYR A 737 -29.98 8.94 -17.98
N PHE A 738 -29.37 8.10 -17.15
CA PHE A 738 -28.99 6.76 -17.57
C PHE A 738 -30.24 5.89 -17.79
N ILE A 739 -31.20 5.91 -16.86
CA ILE A 739 -32.47 5.19 -17.05
C ILE A 739 -33.32 5.79 -18.18
N TYR A 740 -33.29 7.12 -18.38
CA TYR A 740 -33.94 7.79 -19.51
C TYR A 740 -33.43 7.24 -20.86
N GLU A 741 -32.11 7.17 -21.04
CA GLU A 741 -31.49 6.66 -22.26
C GLU A 741 -31.78 5.16 -22.47
N GLN A 742 -31.84 4.35 -21.40
CA GLN A 742 -32.20 2.93 -21.52
C GLN A 742 -33.67 2.73 -21.91
N VAL A 743 -34.60 3.53 -21.37
CA VAL A 743 -36.02 3.49 -21.77
C VAL A 743 -36.16 3.87 -23.23
N LYS A 744 -35.49 4.94 -23.68
CA LYS A 744 -35.53 5.37 -25.07
C LYS A 744 -35.10 4.25 -26.02
N LYS A 745 -33.96 3.59 -25.73
CA LYS A 745 -33.48 2.44 -26.50
C LYS A 745 -34.44 1.25 -26.49
N LEU A 746 -35.10 1.00 -25.36
CA LEU A 746 -36.13 -0.03 -25.25
C LEU A 746 -37.33 0.31 -26.14
N MET A 747 -37.82 1.54 -26.12
CA MET A 747 -38.93 1.98 -26.98
C MET A 747 -38.59 1.83 -28.47
N GLU A 748 -37.38 2.21 -28.88
CA GLU A 748 -36.87 2.00 -30.24
C GLU A 748 -36.87 0.50 -30.61
N THR A 749 -36.42 -0.36 -29.68
CA THR A 749 -36.42 -1.83 -29.88
C THR A 749 -37.85 -2.39 -30.03
N LEU A 750 -38.82 -1.81 -29.32
CA LEU A 750 -40.24 -2.17 -29.41
C LEU A 750 -40.95 -1.52 -30.62
N SER A 751 -40.21 -0.82 -31.49
CA SER A 751 -40.76 -0.06 -32.63
C SER A 751 -41.77 1.01 -32.22
N ILE A 752 -41.63 1.57 -31.02
CA ILE A 752 -42.44 2.67 -30.49
C ILE A 752 -41.71 3.98 -30.76
N SER A 753 -42.20 4.74 -31.75
CA SER A 753 -41.58 6.00 -32.21
C SER A 753 -42.32 7.23 -31.65
N ASN A 754 -41.67 8.41 -31.72
CA ASN A 754 -42.29 9.72 -31.46
C ASN A 754 -42.80 9.94 -30.02
N ARG A 755 -42.11 9.39 -29.01
CA ARG A 755 -42.43 9.62 -27.59
C ARG A 755 -41.67 10.78 -26.95
N GLN A 756 -40.61 11.27 -27.62
CA GLN A 756 -39.79 12.36 -27.09
C GLN A 756 -40.40 13.71 -27.47
N GLU A 757 -40.74 14.49 -26.46
CA GLU A 757 -41.37 15.79 -26.58
C GLU A 757 -40.57 16.84 -25.77
N GLN A 758 -40.87 18.12 -26.01
CA GLN A 758 -40.29 19.24 -25.28
C GLN A 758 -41.42 20.05 -24.64
N ASP A 759 -41.29 20.38 -23.35
CA ASP A 759 -42.25 21.23 -22.66
C ASP A 759 -42.07 22.72 -23.01
N GLU A 760 -43.00 23.56 -22.55
CA GLU A 760 -42.97 25.02 -22.78
C GLU A 760 -41.72 25.71 -22.20
N ALA A 761 -41.05 25.07 -21.22
CA ALA A 761 -39.81 25.54 -20.61
C ALA A 761 -38.55 24.99 -21.31
N GLY A 762 -38.71 24.28 -22.42
CA GLY A 762 -37.61 23.72 -23.20
C GLY A 762 -37.03 22.40 -22.66
N LYS A 763 -37.66 21.78 -21.65
CA LYS A 763 -37.19 20.51 -21.06
C LYS A 763 -37.70 19.31 -21.86
N ILE A 764 -36.81 18.37 -22.08
CA ILE A 764 -37.07 17.16 -22.87
C ILE A 764 -37.67 16.09 -21.97
N TYR A 765 -38.72 15.40 -22.44
CA TYR A 765 -39.33 14.27 -21.74
C TYR A 765 -39.81 13.16 -22.69
N LEU A 766 -40.04 11.96 -22.15
CA LEU A 766 -40.72 10.85 -22.83
C LEU A 766 -42.16 10.74 -22.33
N THR A 767 -43.12 10.69 -23.25
CA THR A 767 -44.51 10.34 -22.95
C THR A 767 -44.68 8.82 -22.98
N LEU A 768 -45.11 8.23 -21.86
CA LEU A 768 -45.21 6.79 -21.66
C LEU A 768 -46.66 6.41 -21.32
N TYR A 769 -47.15 5.31 -21.88
CA TYR A 769 -48.52 4.81 -21.73
C TYR A 769 -48.53 3.41 -21.09
N ALA A 770 -49.66 3.02 -20.48
CA ALA A 770 -49.82 1.67 -19.94
C ALA A 770 -49.54 0.56 -20.98
N ASP A 771 -49.93 0.78 -22.24
CA ASP A 771 -49.63 -0.15 -23.34
C ASP A 771 -48.13 -0.32 -23.58
N ASP A 772 -47.31 0.71 -23.33
CA ASP A 772 -45.86 0.63 -23.46
C ASP A 772 -45.28 -0.30 -22.37
N VAL A 773 -45.85 -0.30 -21.16
CA VAL A 773 -45.51 -1.24 -20.07
C VAL A 773 -45.86 -2.66 -20.45
N LEU A 774 -47.08 -2.90 -20.94
CA LEU A 774 -47.53 -4.23 -21.37
C LEU A 774 -46.65 -4.79 -22.50
N ARG A 775 -46.31 -3.97 -23.50
CA ARG A 775 -45.41 -4.36 -24.59
C ARG A 775 -44.01 -4.69 -24.11
N ALA A 776 -43.45 -3.88 -23.21
CA ALA A 776 -42.12 -4.14 -22.65
C ALA A 776 -42.09 -5.45 -21.86
N TYR A 777 -43.09 -5.70 -21.02
CA TYR A 777 -43.17 -6.94 -20.24
C TYR A 777 -43.34 -8.17 -21.13
N THR A 778 -44.20 -8.08 -22.14
CA THR A 778 -44.38 -9.14 -23.14
C THR A 778 -43.06 -9.44 -23.85
N TYR A 779 -42.34 -8.40 -24.31
CA TYR A 779 -41.03 -8.55 -24.96
C TYR A 779 -39.99 -9.26 -24.07
N PHE A 780 -39.92 -8.92 -22.77
CA PHE A 780 -38.98 -9.56 -21.87
C PHE A 780 -39.39 -11.00 -21.51
N ALA A 781 -40.68 -11.23 -21.25
CA ALA A 781 -41.23 -12.54 -20.92
C ALA A 781 -41.14 -13.54 -22.08
N GLU A 782 -41.30 -13.08 -23.32
CA GLU A 782 -41.14 -13.92 -24.53
C GLU A 782 -39.70 -14.01 -25.02
N GLY A 783 -38.82 -13.13 -24.52
CA GLY A 783 -37.41 -13.04 -24.93
C GLY A 783 -36.46 -13.76 -23.98
N ASN A 784 -35.63 -12.98 -23.27
CA ASN A 784 -34.53 -13.52 -22.47
C ASN A 784 -34.94 -14.01 -21.07
N TYR A 785 -36.21 -13.85 -20.68
CA TYR A 785 -36.69 -14.13 -19.33
C TYR A 785 -37.91 -15.08 -19.31
N ILE A 786 -37.99 -16.00 -20.28
CA ILE A 786 -39.09 -16.98 -20.40
C ILE A 786 -39.19 -17.89 -19.18
N GLN A 787 -38.06 -18.24 -18.57
CA GLN A 787 -38.05 -19.11 -17.39
C GLN A 787 -38.55 -18.35 -16.15
N PRO A 788 -39.43 -18.94 -15.33
CA PRO A 788 -39.96 -18.28 -14.12
C PRO A 788 -38.86 -17.76 -13.19
N LYS A 789 -37.74 -18.47 -13.11
CA LYS A 789 -36.58 -18.05 -12.29
C LYS A 789 -35.97 -16.74 -12.81
N ASP A 790 -35.77 -16.63 -14.11
CA ASP A 790 -35.14 -15.45 -14.73
C ASP A 790 -36.10 -14.25 -14.70
N TRP A 791 -37.40 -14.49 -14.91
CA TRP A 791 -38.44 -13.49 -14.72
C TRP A 791 -38.47 -12.95 -13.28
N ASN A 792 -38.47 -13.84 -12.29
CA ASN A 792 -38.45 -13.47 -10.88
C ASN A 792 -37.18 -12.69 -10.52
N GLU A 793 -36.04 -13.01 -11.12
CA GLU A 793 -34.81 -12.27 -10.88
C GLU A 793 -34.85 -10.86 -11.50
N LEU A 794 -35.38 -10.72 -12.72
CA LEU A 794 -35.60 -9.42 -13.37
C LEU A 794 -36.52 -8.52 -12.53
N THR A 795 -37.70 -9.03 -12.17
CA THR A 795 -38.73 -8.26 -11.46
C THR A 795 -38.32 -7.96 -10.01
N TYR A 796 -37.60 -8.87 -9.36
CA TYR A 796 -37.00 -8.61 -8.05
C TYR A 796 -35.96 -7.48 -8.11
N GLN A 797 -35.03 -7.50 -9.07
CA GLN A 797 -34.04 -6.42 -9.22
C GLN A 797 -34.68 -5.08 -9.61
N LEU A 798 -35.73 -5.10 -10.44
CA LEU A 798 -36.55 -3.93 -10.78
C LEU A 798 -37.21 -3.33 -9.55
N LYS A 799 -37.82 -4.17 -8.70
CA LYS A 799 -38.41 -3.74 -7.43
C LYS A 799 -37.37 -3.07 -6.53
N LEU A 800 -36.20 -3.67 -6.37
CA LEU A 800 -35.10 -3.07 -5.59
C LEU A 800 -34.67 -1.72 -6.18
N SER A 801 -34.50 -1.66 -7.50
CA SER A 801 -34.12 -0.42 -8.19
C SER A 801 -35.17 0.68 -8.01
N LEU A 802 -36.46 0.37 -8.04
CA LEU A 802 -37.52 1.36 -7.78
C LEU A 802 -37.46 1.88 -6.35
N TYR A 803 -37.29 1.00 -5.36
CA TYR A 803 -37.16 1.43 -3.96
C TYR A 803 -35.96 2.35 -3.70
N THR A 804 -34.85 2.19 -4.43
CA THR A 804 -33.71 3.14 -4.31
C THR A 804 -34.06 4.56 -4.77
N ARG A 805 -35.10 4.73 -5.60
CA ARG A 805 -35.58 6.03 -6.09
C ARG A 805 -36.64 6.68 -5.21
N PHE A 806 -37.13 5.94 -4.20
CA PHE A 806 -38.08 6.41 -3.20
C PHE A 806 -37.55 6.10 -1.78
N PRO A 807 -36.43 6.72 -1.35
CA PRO A 807 -35.72 6.34 -0.12
C PRO A 807 -36.58 6.43 1.15
N GLU A 808 -37.55 7.34 1.18
CA GLU A 808 -38.52 7.49 2.27
C GLU A 808 -39.34 6.22 2.54
N LEU A 809 -39.68 5.45 1.49
CA LEU A 809 -40.44 4.21 1.62
C LEU A 809 -39.64 3.12 2.32
N VAL A 810 -38.32 3.11 2.07
CA VAL A 810 -37.44 2.06 2.55
C VAL A 810 -37.04 2.28 4.00
N ARG A 811 -36.82 3.54 4.41
CA ARG A 811 -36.35 3.88 5.76
C ARG A 811 -37.42 3.65 6.84
N LYS A 812 -38.71 3.78 6.50
CA LYS A 812 -39.82 3.55 7.45
C LYS A 812 -40.07 2.07 7.78
N LEU A 813 -39.66 1.14 6.91
CA LEU A 813 -39.81 -0.31 7.15
C LEU A 813 -39.09 -0.79 8.43
N LYS A 814 -38.14 -0.03 8.98
CA LYS A 814 -37.46 -0.36 10.24
C LYS A 814 -38.26 -0.04 11.51
N SER A 815 -39.27 0.85 11.48
CA SER A 815 -39.93 1.31 12.71
C SER A 815 -40.99 0.36 13.26
N THR A 816 -41.37 -0.69 12.50
CA THR A 816 -42.45 -1.62 12.86
C THR A 816 -41.99 -3.01 13.28
N SER A 817 -40.72 -3.38 13.08
CA SER A 817 -40.18 -4.72 13.41
C SER A 817 -39.18 -4.73 14.57
N GLU A 818 -38.91 -3.59 15.20
CA GLU A 818 -38.19 -3.48 16.47
C GLU A 818 -38.98 -2.60 17.44
N LYS A 819 -40.03 -3.18 18.04
CA LYS A 819 -40.60 -2.72 19.30
C LYS A 819 -40.84 -3.90 20.22
#